data_AF-A0A8J7NC32-F1
#
_entry.id   AF-A0A8J7NC32-F1
#
_cell.length_a   1.000
_cell.length_b   1.000
_cell.length_c   1.000
_cell.angle_alpha   90.00
_cell.angle_beta   90.00
_cell.angle_gamma   90.00
#
_symmetry.space_group_name_H-M   'P 1'
#
loop_
_entity.id
_entity.type
_entity.pdbx_description
1 polymer ?
#
loop_
_entity_poly.entity_id
_entity_poly.type
_entity_poly.pdbx_seq_one_letter_code
_entity_poly.pdbx_strand_id
1 'polypeptide(L)'
;MRIGRELRNGRRGYLYTIAIIMLITPLIFLLIFYTGMSKPKIDDISGKIRCDELYYFVEDVKNDLSRAMLIFGRRAAIYAVDDVVTNNRTMSTYSYDNCSSYVYQGEGSEAALVELVICGTLYGSNVTYMMNHTLPTWIERIEADADEMNFDLDIHVLNLTIAMRDGFNFALIPYMDIVVGDKAGLCYYEEENISTISITSIEGLEDPLYPIHTNNKIIKYIYNCTDDISLDNLAGCSTENWGNGSDSGDIVLYSNIQSDPGLATYCSTTPNINDMILVFDIAFGSCNLLEENCFDINHPDHLAGVVEYAKNDPDASFVDKCNVTIPWISAVGKIDNETPLGVGHQRSPYCEDGDITTGTCVMIKNIPECLIHQVILGFHSDEINTTCYMISNVSQYSTSCPGEEYPNGPSFFDRLDGRLNLSNKYEAQSSRFFQNPYIGLETLVSPYELDERGISVNEESTWIDYLYWSNKTGCTVMGICQVGDYKFKLDCEHAYRYRLDTDCVNASSESPVSTILYPTNDSVFNCSALSIEGTADDCDGDVVKVEVWFGEGWYNTTWDGSFWNYTWTPNETNKYVLNSKATDDEGVVEVIGEGKVIFAINCTGGDNTPPTIPSLLNPPNGATGVSKNPTFAWNAASDANGIYRYRIQVDDTSSAFTNIVSDAYSWDILYYQAKALQNNRWHWWRVKAQDNAGNWGDWSTVWTFKT
;
A
#
# COMPACT_ATOMS: atom_id res chain seq x y z
N MET A 1 133.48 -7.25 -32.67
CA MET A 1 134.64 -7.66 -31.85
C MET A 1 134.74 -6.70 -30.68
N ARG A 2 134.90 -7.19 -29.43
CA ARG A 2 134.82 -6.43 -28.15
C ARG A 2 133.38 -5.88 -27.88
N ILE A 3 132.77 -6.07 -26.70
CA ILE A 3 133.10 -5.68 -25.30
C ILE A 3 133.00 -4.15 -25.10
N GLY A 4 132.24 -3.59 -24.14
CA GLY A 4 131.29 -4.17 -23.18
C GLY A 4 131.33 -3.48 -21.79
N ARG A 5 130.18 -3.43 -21.08
CA ARG A 5 129.98 -2.80 -19.73
C ARG A 5 130.10 -1.25 -19.70
N GLU A 6 129.54 -0.49 -18.74
CA GLU A 6 128.89 -0.83 -17.45
C GLU A 6 127.45 -0.27 -17.27
N LEU A 7 126.71 -0.85 -16.31
CA LEU A 7 125.37 -0.44 -15.88
C LEU A 7 125.44 0.43 -14.60
N ARG A 8 125.09 1.72 -14.68
CA ARG A 8 124.96 2.58 -13.47
C ARG A 8 123.93 3.72 -13.59
N ASN A 9 122.67 3.42 -13.92
CA ASN A 9 121.58 4.41 -13.79
C ASN A 9 120.21 3.86 -13.32
N GLY A 10 120.04 2.54 -13.17
CA GLY A 10 118.72 1.93 -12.87
C GLY A 10 118.06 2.35 -11.56
N ARG A 11 118.82 2.78 -10.54
CA ARG A 11 118.27 3.09 -9.20
C ARG A 11 117.34 4.31 -9.17
N ARG A 12 117.50 5.30 -10.05
CA ARG A 12 116.55 6.44 -10.12
C ARG A 12 115.26 6.06 -10.84
N GLY A 13 115.37 5.37 -11.98
CA GLY A 13 114.19 4.86 -12.70
C GLY A 13 113.29 4.01 -11.81
N TYR A 14 113.87 3.03 -11.10
CA TYR A 14 113.13 2.13 -10.21
C TYR A 14 112.39 2.87 -9.08
N LEU A 15 112.98 3.93 -8.52
CA LEU A 15 112.32 4.77 -7.51
C LEU A 15 111.14 5.56 -8.10
N TYR A 16 111.26 6.10 -9.32
CA TYR A 16 110.13 6.76 -9.98
C TYR A 16 109.04 5.76 -10.37
N THR A 17 109.37 4.55 -10.83
CA THR A 17 108.37 3.50 -11.08
C THR A 17 107.64 3.10 -9.81
N ILE A 18 108.35 2.92 -8.67
CA ILE A 18 107.72 2.64 -7.38
C ILE A 18 106.84 3.80 -6.91
N ALA A 19 107.29 5.06 -7.03
CA ALA A 19 106.50 6.23 -6.64
C ALA A 19 105.23 6.37 -7.49
N ILE A 20 105.31 6.11 -8.81
CA ILE A 20 104.17 6.07 -9.72
C ILE A 20 103.21 4.94 -9.34
N ILE A 21 103.70 3.73 -9.02
CA ILE A 21 102.86 2.63 -8.55
C ILE A 21 102.23 2.93 -7.18
N MET A 22 102.93 3.61 -6.26
CA MET A 22 102.38 4.05 -4.98
C MET A 22 101.32 5.14 -5.11
N LEU A 23 101.32 5.94 -6.18
CA LEU A 23 100.27 6.92 -6.49
C LEU A 23 99.10 6.31 -7.26
N ILE A 24 99.38 5.43 -8.23
CA ILE A 24 98.37 4.82 -9.09
C ILE A 24 97.60 3.71 -8.37
N THR A 25 98.24 2.88 -7.54
CA THR A 25 97.55 1.80 -6.80
C THR A 25 96.40 2.31 -5.92
N PRO A 26 96.55 3.33 -5.05
CA PRO A 26 95.43 3.86 -4.27
C PRO A 26 94.42 4.61 -5.14
N LEU A 27 94.81 5.21 -6.27
CA LEU A 27 93.88 5.83 -7.21
C LEU A 27 93.00 4.79 -7.93
N ILE A 28 93.58 3.65 -8.32
CA ILE A 28 92.84 2.51 -8.87
C ILE A 28 91.93 1.89 -7.79
N PHE A 29 92.41 1.73 -6.56
CA PHE A 29 91.58 1.27 -5.45
C PHE A 29 90.42 2.22 -5.17
N LEU A 30 90.65 3.54 -5.20
CA LEU A 30 89.61 4.56 -5.07
C LEU A 30 88.58 4.48 -6.19
N LEU A 31 89.02 4.29 -7.44
CA LEU A 31 88.12 4.12 -8.60
C LEU A 31 87.27 2.84 -8.49
N ILE A 32 87.90 1.70 -8.15
CA ILE A 32 87.19 0.43 -7.94
C ILE A 32 86.19 0.58 -6.78
N PHE A 33 86.60 1.15 -5.65
CA PHE A 33 85.74 1.38 -4.49
C PHE A 33 84.59 2.34 -4.79
N TYR A 34 84.83 3.42 -5.53
CA TYR A 34 83.81 4.39 -5.96
C TYR A 34 82.78 3.73 -6.89
N THR A 35 83.21 3.02 -7.93
CA THR A 35 82.32 2.29 -8.84
C THR A 35 81.58 1.12 -8.17
N GLY A 36 82.18 0.52 -7.13
CA GLY A 36 81.60 -0.56 -6.33
C GLY A 36 80.63 -0.08 -5.25
N MET A 37 80.77 1.14 -4.73
CA MET A 37 79.81 1.74 -3.79
C MET A 37 78.63 2.44 -4.50
N SER A 38 78.84 3.00 -5.69
CA SER A 38 77.80 3.79 -6.37
C SER A 38 76.68 2.93 -6.95
N LYS A 39 77.00 1.76 -7.54
CA LYS A 39 76.00 0.89 -8.19
C LYS A 39 74.99 0.27 -7.23
N PRO A 40 75.37 -0.61 -6.27
CA PRO A 40 74.41 -1.39 -5.50
C PRO A 40 73.46 -0.55 -4.64
N LYS A 41 73.78 0.72 -4.37
CA LYS A 41 72.92 1.64 -3.62
C LYS A 41 72.01 2.50 -4.51
N ILE A 42 72.29 2.59 -5.81
CA ILE A 42 71.37 3.19 -6.79
C ILE A 42 70.41 2.12 -7.31
N ASP A 43 70.92 0.91 -7.56
CA ASP A 43 70.13 -0.24 -8.01
C ASP A 43 69.03 -0.60 -6.97
N ASP A 44 69.37 -0.62 -5.67
CA ASP A 44 68.45 -0.82 -4.53
C ASP A 44 67.36 0.26 -4.43
N ILE A 45 67.72 1.53 -4.62
CA ILE A 45 66.76 2.66 -4.60
C ILE A 45 65.86 2.64 -5.85
N SER A 46 66.41 2.34 -7.02
CA SER A 46 65.65 2.28 -8.28
C SER A 46 64.68 1.10 -8.30
N GLY A 47 65.12 -0.05 -7.79
CA GLY A 47 64.24 -1.21 -7.58
C GLY A 47 63.11 -0.86 -6.63
N LYS A 48 63.41 -0.26 -5.47
CA LYS A 48 62.37 0.17 -4.53
C LYS A 48 61.37 1.15 -5.16
N ILE A 49 61.82 2.15 -5.92
CA ILE A 49 60.91 3.10 -6.57
C ILE A 49 59.94 2.37 -7.52
N ARG A 50 60.41 1.38 -8.29
CA ARG A 50 59.53 0.54 -9.13
C ARG A 50 58.57 -0.34 -8.32
N CYS A 51 58.99 -0.86 -7.16
CA CYS A 51 58.10 -1.56 -6.23
C CYS A 51 57.01 -0.63 -5.67
N ASP A 52 57.39 0.59 -5.25
CA ASP A 52 56.46 1.59 -4.72
C ASP A 52 55.48 2.05 -5.83
N GLU A 53 55.94 2.28 -7.06
CA GLU A 53 55.12 2.58 -8.24
C GLU A 53 54.11 1.45 -8.56
N LEU A 54 54.56 0.19 -8.60
CA LEU A 54 53.70 -0.96 -8.89
C LEU A 54 52.64 -1.16 -7.79
N TYR A 55 53.01 -0.94 -6.52
CA TYR A 55 52.05 -0.98 -5.41
C TYR A 55 50.97 0.10 -5.54
N TYR A 56 51.35 1.36 -5.83
CA TYR A 56 50.34 2.41 -6.03
C TYR A 56 49.45 2.15 -7.25
N PHE A 57 50.01 1.61 -8.36
CA PHE A 57 49.22 1.19 -9.51
C PHE A 57 48.15 0.14 -9.13
N VAL A 58 48.53 -0.91 -8.39
CA VAL A 58 47.57 -1.94 -7.92
C VAL A 58 46.46 -1.35 -7.05
N GLU A 59 46.80 -0.44 -6.13
CA GLU A 59 45.80 0.23 -5.30
C GLU A 59 44.89 1.17 -6.11
N ASP A 60 45.43 1.91 -7.09
CA ASP A 60 44.62 2.75 -7.99
C ASP A 60 43.68 1.91 -8.87
N VAL A 61 44.13 0.76 -9.38
CA VAL A 61 43.28 -0.21 -10.11
C VAL A 61 42.14 -0.74 -9.23
N LYS A 62 42.41 -1.12 -7.98
CA LYS A 62 41.38 -1.55 -7.01
C LYS A 62 40.37 -0.45 -6.70
N ASN A 63 40.83 0.81 -6.60
CA ASN A 63 39.96 1.97 -6.35
C ASN A 63 39.11 2.34 -7.58
N ASP A 64 39.66 2.25 -8.79
CA ASP A 64 38.89 2.56 -10.00
C ASP A 64 37.90 1.45 -10.35
N LEU A 65 38.23 0.17 -10.14
CA LEU A 65 37.30 -0.96 -10.29
C LEU A 65 35.98 -0.72 -9.55
N SER A 66 36.05 -0.22 -8.31
CA SER A 66 34.85 0.10 -7.52
C SER A 66 33.95 1.16 -8.18
N ARG A 67 34.56 2.17 -8.83
CA ARG A 67 33.86 3.23 -9.59
C ARG A 67 33.34 2.72 -10.94
N ALA A 68 34.12 1.91 -11.62
CA ALA A 68 33.78 1.29 -12.90
C ALA A 68 32.53 0.40 -12.73
N MET A 69 32.53 -0.49 -11.74
CA MET A 69 31.39 -1.35 -11.42
C MET A 69 30.11 -0.57 -11.07
N LEU A 70 30.21 0.59 -10.41
CA LEU A 70 29.07 1.49 -10.15
C LEU A 70 28.48 2.03 -11.46
N ILE A 71 29.33 2.46 -12.39
CA ILE A 71 28.90 2.95 -13.71
C ILE A 71 28.24 1.83 -14.52
N PHE A 72 28.81 0.61 -14.50
CA PHE A 72 28.27 -0.53 -15.23
C PHE A 72 26.93 -0.97 -14.64
N GLY A 73 26.84 -1.12 -13.31
CA GLY A 73 25.62 -1.49 -12.61
C GLY A 73 24.48 -0.50 -12.84
N ARG A 74 24.73 0.81 -12.68
CA ARG A 74 23.69 1.82 -12.89
C ARG A 74 23.21 1.87 -14.35
N ARG A 75 24.10 1.70 -15.34
CA ARG A 75 23.72 1.62 -16.77
C ARG A 75 22.93 0.34 -17.08
N ALA A 76 23.36 -0.80 -16.54
CA ALA A 76 22.67 -2.08 -16.71
C ALA A 76 21.25 -2.02 -16.12
N ALA A 77 21.09 -1.46 -14.91
CA ALA A 77 19.78 -1.30 -14.28
C ALA A 77 18.84 -0.38 -15.08
N ILE A 78 19.34 0.76 -15.61
CA ILE A 78 18.54 1.64 -16.49
C ILE A 78 18.04 0.87 -17.73
N TYR A 79 18.91 0.11 -18.40
CA TYR A 79 18.53 -0.61 -19.60
C TYR A 79 17.66 -1.84 -19.33
N ALA A 80 17.83 -2.51 -18.19
CA ALA A 80 16.96 -3.60 -17.78
C ALA A 80 15.51 -3.13 -17.58
N VAL A 81 15.31 -1.96 -16.96
CA VAL A 81 13.97 -1.35 -16.84
C VAL A 81 13.41 -0.95 -18.22
N ASP A 82 14.20 -0.28 -19.07
CA ASP A 82 13.78 0.10 -20.44
C ASP A 82 13.33 -1.12 -21.26
N ASP A 83 14.08 -2.22 -21.23
CA ASP A 83 13.71 -3.43 -21.97
C ASP A 83 12.40 -4.06 -21.45
N VAL A 84 12.23 -4.13 -20.12
CA VAL A 84 11.02 -4.67 -19.48
C VAL A 84 9.79 -3.83 -19.82
N VAL A 85 9.88 -2.50 -19.70
CA VAL A 85 8.77 -1.55 -19.94
C VAL A 85 8.45 -1.41 -21.44
N THR A 86 9.46 -1.31 -22.30
CA THR A 86 9.28 -1.10 -23.75
C THR A 86 8.76 -2.37 -24.46
N ASN A 87 9.17 -3.57 -24.01
CA ASN A 87 8.76 -4.83 -24.65
C ASN A 87 7.64 -5.57 -23.88
N ASN A 88 7.22 -5.08 -22.70
CA ASN A 88 6.27 -5.72 -21.79
C ASN A 88 6.61 -7.21 -21.54
N ARG A 89 7.87 -7.48 -21.17
CA ARG A 89 8.39 -8.82 -20.87
C ARG A 89 9.16 -8.81 -19.57
N THR A 90 8.88 -9.78 -18.71
CA THR A 90 9.49 -9.86 -17.38
C THR A 90 10.76 -10.72 -17.40
N MET A 91 11.73 -10.41 -16.55
CA MET A 91 13.01 -11.12 -16.53
C MET A 91 12.97 -12.45 -15.75
N SER A 92 11.85 -12.85 -15.14
CA SER A 92 11.76 -14.03 -14.24
C SER A 92 12.25 -15.37 -14.81
N THR A 93 12.25 -15.53 -16.14
CA THR A 93 12.72 -16.74 -16.86
C THR A 93 13.99 -16.50 -17.67
N TYR A 94 14.66 -15.36 -17.46
CA TYR A 94 15.92 -15.03 -18.13
C TYR A 94 17.02 -16.01 -17.72
N SER A 95 17.73 -16.55 -18.70
CA SER A 95 18.92 -17.37 -18.52
C SER A 95 19.82 -17.19 -19.74
N TYR A 96 21.14 -17.28 -19.54
CA TYR A 96 22.13 -16.98 -20.57
C TYR A 96 23.42 -17.76 -20.32
N ASP A 97 23.82 -18.58 -21.30
CA ASP A 97 24.86 -19.60 -21.10
C ASP A 97 26.31 -19.08 -21.17
N ASN A 98 26.64 -18.14 -22.07
CA ASN A 98 28.04 -17.93 -22.49
C ASN A 98 28.34 -16.52 -23.05
N CYS A 99 29.11 -15.71 -22.32
CA CYS A 99 29.71 -14.47 -22.81
C CYS A 99 31.22 -14.61 -23.01
N SER A 100 31.68 -14.86 -24.25
CA SER A 100 33.11 -14.76 -24.61
C SER A 100 34.09 -15.34 -23.54
N SER A 101 33.90 -16.62 -23.21
CA SER A 101 34.54 -17.43 -22.14
C SER A 101 33.96 -17.33 -20.71
N TYR A 102 33.22 -16.28 -20.35
CA TYR A 102 32.52 -16.21 -19.06
C TYR A 102 31.19 -16.99 -19.08
N VAL A 103 30.98 -17.85 -18.08
CA VAL A 103 29.78 -18.68 -17.90
C VAL A 103 29.12 -18.30 -16.58
N TYR A 104 27.85 -17.94 -16.63
CA TYR A 104 27.03 -17.61 -15.47
C TYR A 104 25.94 -18.68 -15.29
N GLN A 105 25.59 -19.03 -14.05
CA GLN A 105 24.64 -20.12 -13.74
C GLN A 105 23.43 -19.68 -12.90
N GLY A 106 23.22 -18.38 -12.75
CA GLY A 106 21.97 -17.83 -12.21
C GLY A 106 20.93 -17.59 -13.30
N GLU A 107 19.71 -17.30 -12.87
CA GLU A 107 18.56 -16.97 -13.71
C GLU A 107 17.95 -15.63 -13.25
N GLY A 108 16.94 -15.14 -13.95
CA GLY A 108 16.21 -13.93 -13.58
C GLY A 108 16.96 -12.63 -13.94
N SER A 109 16.50 -11.53 -13.36
CA SER A 109 17.07 -10.18 -13.50
C SER A 109 18.58 -10.11 -13.19
N GLU A 110 19.09 -10.99 -12.33
CA GLU A 110 20.52 -11.07 -12.02
C GLU A 110 21.33 -11.49 -13.25
N ALA A 111 20.88 -12.51 -13.99
CA ALA A 111 21.52 -12.99 -15.21
C ALA A 111 21.52 -11.92 -16.31
N ALA A 112 20.42 -11.18 -16.44
CA ALA A 112 20.31 -10.05 -17.37
C ALA A 112 21.29 -8.91 -17.05
N LEU A 113 21.41 -8.53 -15.76
CA LEU A 113 22.37 -7.53 -15.31
C LEU A 113 23.82 -7.99 -15.49
N VAL A 114 24.11 -9.27 -15.27
CA VAL A 114 25.44 -9.86 -15.53
C VAL A 114 25.78 -9.86 -17.03
N GLU A 115 24.85 -10.23 -17.91
CA GLU A 115 25.07 -10.12 -19.37
C GLU A 115 25.34 -8.67 -19.80
N LEU A 116 24.59 -7.71 -19.27
CA LEU A 116 24.80 -6.29 -19.56
C LEU A 116 26.18 -5.79 -19.11
N VAL A 117 26.64 -6.16 -17.90
CA VAL A 117 27.93 -5.71 -17.33
C VAL A 117 29.13 -6.38 -17.99
N ILE A 118 29.04 -7.66 -18.34
CA ILE A 118 30.15 -8.42 -18.95
C ILE A 118 30.18 -8.23 -20.47
N CYS A 119 29.04 -8.39 -21.15
CA CYS A 119 28.97 -8.42 -22.62
C CYS A 119 28.64 -7.06 -23.24
N GLY A 120 27.88 -6.22 -22.52
CA GLY A 120 27.17 -5.10 -23.13
C GLY A 120 26.08 -5.55 -24.10
N THR A 121 25.51 -6.74 -23.88
CA THR A 121 24.38 -7.30 -24.63
C THR A 121 23.20 -7.54 -23.71
N LEU A 122 22.00 -7.66 -24.29
CA LEU A 122 20.84 -8.26 -23.66
C LEU A 122 20.15 -9.16 -24.69
N TYR A 123 19.79 -10.38 -24.29
CA TYR A 123 19.38 -11.47 -25.19
C TYR A 123 20.37 -11.67 -26.37
N GLY A 124 21.68 -11.51 -26.11
CA GLY A 124 22.74 -11.61 -27.12
C GLY A 124 22.76 -10.47 -28.17
N SER A 125 22.00 -9.39 -27.96
CA SER A 125 21.95 -8.23 -28.84
C SER A 125 22.67 -7.02 -28.23
N ASN A 126 23.57 -6.37 -28.99
CA ASN A 126 24.41 -5.27 -28.49
C ASN A 126 23.58 -4.06 -27.99
N VAL A 127 23.86 -3.62 -26.78
CA VAL A 127 23.19 -2.51 -26.10
C VAL A 127 24.02 -1.24 -26.21
N THR A 128 23.48 -0.23 -26.89
CA THR A 128 24.20 1.03 -27.15
C THR A 128 24.56 1.77 -25.84
N TYR A 129 23.74 1.64 -24.80
CA TYR A 129 24.00 2.23 -23.48
C TYR A 129 25.17 1.57 -22.72
N MET A 130 25.56 0.34 -23.04
CA MET A 130 26.70 -0.36 -22.43
C MET A 130 27.99 -0.26 -23.26
N MET A 131 27.93 0.26 -24.50
CA MET A 131 29.09 0.42 -25.37
C MET A 131 30.19 1.24 -24.66
N ASN A 132 31.43 0.73 -24.66
CA ASN A 132 32.59 1.28 -23.95
C ASN A 132 32.47 1.33 -22.41
N HIS A 133 31.46 0.69 -21.83
CA HIS A 133 31.15 0.65 -20.40
C HIS A 133 30.79 -0.78 -19.93
N THR A 134 31.62 -1.76 -20.29
CA THR A 134 31.57 -3.14 -19.80
C THR A 134 32.87 -3.50 -19.07
N LEU A 135 32.85 -4.50 -18.20
CA LEU A 135 34.04 -4.92 -17.44
C LEU A 135 35.24 -5.30 -18.35
N PRO A 136 35.09 -6.10 -19.43
CA PRO A 136 36.19 -6.36 -20.36
C PRO A 136 36.75 -5.09 -21.01
N THR A 137 35.91 -4.16 -21.46
CA THR A 137 36.38 -2.89 -22.07
C THR A 137 36.98 -1.89 -21.08
N TRP A 138 36.97 -2.20 -19.78
CA TRP A 138 37.75 -1.52 -18.74
C TRP A 138 39.07 -2.26 -18.48
N ILE A 139 39.06 -3.60 -18.40
CA ILE A 139 40.29 -4.40 -18.32
C ILE A 139 41.23 -4.07 -19.48
N GLU A 140 40.75 -4.08 -20.73
CA GLU A 140 41.50 -3.70 -21.94
C GLU A 140 42.17 -2.30 -21.86
N ARG A 141 41.65 -1.38 -21.04
CA ARG A 141 42.22 -0.04 -20.84
C ARG A 141 43.28 -0.02 -19.74
N ILE A 142 43.00 -0.68 -18.62
CA ILE A 142 43.94 -0.80 -17.51
C ILE A 142 45.18 -1.61 -17.94
N GLU A 143 45.00 -2.61 -18.81
CA GLU A 143 46.10 -3.33 -19.48
C GLU A 143 46.93 -2.39 -20.36
N ALA A 144 46.31 -1.51 -21.14
CA ALA A 144 47.02 -0.53 -21.97
C ALA A 144 47.79 0.51 -21.12
N ASP A 145 47.18 1.00 -20.03
CA ASP A 145 47.83 1.92 -19.09
C ASP A 145 49.02 1.24 -18.35
N ALA A 146 48.87 -0.05 -17.97
CA ALA A 146 49.96 -0.86 -17.43
C ALA A 146 51.11 -1.03 -18.44
N ASP A 147 50.77 -1.27 -19.72
CA ASP A 147 51.72 -1.41 -20.82
C ASP A 147 52.59 -0.15 -20.96
N GLU A 148 52.00 1.05 -20.90
CA GLU A 148 52.74 2.32 -20.92
C GLU A 148 53.63 2.51 -19.67
N MET A 149 53.18 2.06 -18.49
CA MET A 149 53.97 2.06 -17.24
C MET A 149 55.08 0.99 -17.18
N ASN A 150 55.22 0.18 -18.24
CA ASN A 150 56.12 -0.97 -18.32
C ASN A 150 55.85 -2.04 -17.25
N PHE A 151 54.58 -2.21 -16.89
CA PHE A 151 54.06 -3.35 -16.14
C PHE A 151 53.43 -4.36 -17.09
N ASP A 152 53.45 -5.63 -16.72
CA ASP A 152 52.80 -6.77 -17.36
C ASP A 152 51.60 -7.12 -16.47
N LEU A 153 50.37 -6.99 -16.99
CA LEU A 153 49.13 -7.12 -16.23
C LEU A 153 48.27 -8.25 -16.81
N ASP A 154 47.74 -9.10 -15.93
CA ASP A 154 46.72 -10.09 -16.23
C ASP A 154 45.60 -9.95 -15.18
N ILE A 155 44.35 -9.77 -15.64
CA ILE A 155 43.15 -9.69 -14.79
C ILE A 155 42.15 -10.76 -15.24
N HIS A 156 42.02 -11.83 -14.46
CA HIS A 156 41.10 -12.91 -14.77
C HIS A 156 39.79 -12.78 -13.98
N VAL A 157 38.65 -12.67 -14.68
CA VAL A 157 37.32 -12.58 -14.02
C VAL A 157 36.79 -13.98 -13.71
N LEU A 158 36.88 -14.38 -12.43
CA LEU A 158 36.37 -15.66 -11.94
C LEU A 158 34.84 -15.68 -11.87
N ASN A 159 34.23 -14.62 -11.32
CA ASN A 159 32.79 -14.53 -11.14
C ASN A 159 32.31 -13.08 -11.00
N LEU A 160 31.03 -12.82 -11.26
CA LEU A 160 30.34 -11.59 -10.89
C LEU A 160 29.02 -11.95 -10.19
N THR A 161 28.95 -11.69 -8.88
CA THR A 161 27.68 -11.75 -8.13
C THR A 161 27.01 -10.38 -8.18
N ILE A 162 25.70 -10.34 -8.44
CA ILE A 162 24.88 -9.13 -8.30
C ILE A 162 23.75 -9.44 -7.32
N ALA A 163 23.64 -8.68 -6.24
CA ALA A 163 22.71 -8.98 -5.15
C ALA A 163 22.12 -7.70 -4.54
N MET A 164 20.84 -7.73 -4.15
CA MET A 164 20.28 -6.67 -3.29
C MET A 164 21.06 -6.62 -1.96
N ARG A 165 21.27 -5.40 -1.45
CA ARG A 165 21.99 -5.11 -0.19
C ARG A 165 21.03 -4.59 0.89
N ASP A 166 20.13 -3.72 0.46
CA ASP A 166 19.04 -3.11 1.20
C ASP A 166 17.96 -2.70 0.17
N GLY A 167 16.78 -2.26 0.61
CA GLY A 167 15.67 -1.96 -0.32
C GLY A 167 16.02 -0.99 -1.45
N PHE A 168 16.97 -0.07 -1.24
CA PHE A 168 17.32 0.98 -2.21
C PHE A 168 18.67 0.78 -2.91
N ASN A 169 19.44 -0.24 -2.54
CA ASN A 169 20.77 -0.48 -3.11
C ASN A 169 20.98 -1.95 -3.47
N PHE A 170 21.58 -2.18 -4.63
CA PHE A 170 22.17 -3.46 -4.99
C PHE A 170 23.70 -3.35 -5.07
N ALA A 171 24.38 -4.46 -4.81
CA ALA A 171 25.82 -4.57 -4.84
C ALA A 171 26.27 -5.40 -6.04
N LEU A 172 27.36 -4.97 -6.67
CA LEU A 172 28.11 -5.76 -7.63
C LEU A 172 29.41 -6.21 -6.96
N ILE A 173 29.64 -7.52 -6.95
CA ILE A 173 30.81 -8.16 -6.35
C ILE A 173 31.52 -8.97 -7.44
N PRO A 174 32.46 -8.37 -8.19
CA PRO A 174 33.38 -9.13 -9.02
C PRO A 174 34.34 -9.91 -8.12
N TYR A 175 34.59 -11.17 -8.49
CA TYR A 175 35.66 -12.01 -7.99
C TYR A 175 36.67 -12.18 -9.12
N MET A 176 37.93 -11.82 -8.88
CA MET A 176 38.96 -11.80 -9.92
C MET A 176 40.32 -12.24 -9.37
N ASP A 177 41.21 -12.69 -10.24
CA ASP A 177 42.63 -12.80 -9.96
C ASP A 177 43.34 -11.60 -10.59
N ILE A 178 44.33 -11.02 -9.90
CA ILE A 178 45.20 -9.96 -10.47
C ILE A 178 46.66 -10.38 -10.31
N VAL A 179 47.38 -10.40 -11.44
CA VAL A 179 48.83 -10.57 -11.51
C VAL A 179 49.46 -9.34 -12.17
N VAL A 180 50.43 -8.71 -11.50
CA VAL A 180 51.14 -7.54 -12.03
C VAL A 180 52.66 -7.73 -11.88
N GLY A 181 53.39 -7.78 -12.99
CA GLY A 181 54.86 -7.87 -12.99
C GLY A 181 55.52 -6.59 -13.52
N ASP A 182 56.65 -6.17 -12.94
CA ASP A 182 57.52 -5.22 -13.63
C ASP A 182 58.26 -5.91 -14.78
N LYS A 183 58.23 -5.32 -15.99
CA LYS A 183 58.80 -5.95 -17.20
C LYS A 183 60.33 -6.08 -17.21
N ALA A 184 61.04 -5.49 -16.24
CA ALA A 184 62.46 -5.75 -16.00
C ALA A 184 62.70 -6.84 -14.93
N GLY A 185 61.64 -7.43 -14.37
CA GLY A 185 61.70 -8.52 -13.38
C GLY A 185 62.09 -8.06 -11.97
N LEU A 186 61.89 -6.78 -11.65
CA LEU A 186 62.31 -6.20 -10.36
C LEU A 186 61.35 -6.54 -9.22
N CYS A 187 60.06 -6.63 -9.52
CA CYS A 187 58.98 -6.86 -8.57
C CYS A 187 57.78 -7.53 -9.26
N TYR A 188 56.94 -8.19 -8.46
CA TYR A 188 55.64 -8.70 -8.88
C TYR A 188 54.62 -8.55 -7.75
N TYR A 189 53.35 -8.58 -8.12
CA TYR A 189 52.19 -8.66 -7.26
C TYR A 189 51.27 -9.76 -7.81
N GLU A 190 50.67 -10.54 -6.92
CA GLU A 190 49.79 -11.66 -7.24
C GLU A 190 48.79 -11.79 -6.11
N GLU A 191 47.49 -11.67 -6.42
CA GLU A 191 46.40 -11.82 -5.46
C GLU A 191 45.23 -12.58 -6.13
N GLU A 192 45.02 -13.82 -5.71
CA GLU A 192 43.93 -14.69 -6.17
C GLU A 192 42.60 -14.33 -5.50
N ASN A 193 41.49 -14.44 -6.23
CA ASN A 193 40.12 -14.29 -5.73
C ASN A 193 39.88 -13.00 -4.93
N ILE A 194 40.43 -11.88 -5.41
CA ILE A 194 40.10 -10.54 -4.91
C ILE A 194 38.61 -10.25 -5.12
N SER A 195 38.03 -9.44 -4.24
CA SER A 195 36.69 -8.90 -4.46
C SER A 195 36.57 -7.49 -3.90
N THR A 196 35.73 -6.68 -4.56
CA THR A 196 35.32 -5.36 -4.09
C THR A 196 33.79 -5.30 -4.08
N ILE A 197 33.21 -4.46 -3.22
CA ILE A 197 31.75 -4.28 -3.14
C ILE A 197 31.44 -2.90 -3.68
N SER A 198 30.93 -2.83 -4.92
CA SER A 198 30.43 -1.59 -5.50
C SER A 198 28.92 -1.49 -5.27
N ILE A 199 28.46 -0.38 -4.67
CA ILE A 199 27.08 -0.20 -4.22
C ILE A 199 26.37 0.74 -5.20
N THR A 200 25.34 0.26 -5.88
CA THR A 200 24.50 1.03 -6.81
C THR A 200 23.13 1.28 -6.20
N SER A 201 22.79 2.56 -5.96
CA SER A 201 21.42 2.96 -5.62
C SER A 201 20.48 2.80 -6.82
N ILE A 202 19.23 2.41 -6.57
CA ILE A 202 18.13 2.34 -7.54
C ILE A 202 17.33 3.65 -7.62
N GLU A 203 17.62 4.65 -6.78
CA GLU A 203 16.80 5.86 -6.68
C GLU A 203 16.80 6.65 -8.00
N GLY A 204 15.63 7.14 -8.41
CA GLY A 204 15.42 7.76 -9.72
C GLY A 204 15.50 6.78 -10.91
N LEU A 205 15.44 5.47 -10.68
CA LEU A 205 15.04 4.51 -11.71
C LEU A 205 13.52 4.44 -11.79
N GLU A 206 12.99 4.04 -12.95
CA GLU A 206 11.57 3.77 -13.15
C GLU A 206 11.20 2.41 -12.55
N ASP A 207 10.02 2.30 -11.94
CA ASP A 207 9.47 1.06 -11.41
C ASP A 207 8.70 0.33 -12.52
N PRO A 208 9.18 -0.84 -13.00
CA PRO A 208 8.59 -1.52 -14.14
C PRO A 208 7.15 -2.02 -13.91
N LEU A 209 6.71 -2.20 -12.65
CA LEU A 209 5.35 -2.69 -12.38
C LEU A 209 4.27 -1.69 -12.81
N TYR A 210 4.47 -0.38 -12.62
CA TYR A 210 3.45 0.63 -12.97
C TYR A 210 3.19 0.68 -14.49
N PRO A 211 4.19 0.77 -15.38
CA PRO A 211 3.96 0.68 -16.82
C PRO A 211 3.32 -0.66 -17.24
N ILE A 212 3.82 -1.81 -16.74
CA ILE A 212 3.27 -3.14 -17.06
C ILE A 212 1.77 -3.19 -16.75
N HIS A 213 1.38 -2.89 -15.51
CA HIS A 213 -0.01 -3.05 -15.07
C HIS A 213 -0.95 -1.95 -15.59
N THR A 214 -0.43 -0.76 -15.94
CA THR A 214 -1.24 0.34 -16.50
C THR A 214 -1.22 0.42 -18.04
N ASN A 215 -0.50 -0.47 -18.73
CA ASN A 215 -0.26 -0.45 -20.18
C ASN A 215 0.46 0.84 -20.64
N ASN A 216 1.56 1.17 -19.97
CA ASN A 216 2.43 2.33 -20.19
C ASN A 216 1.69 3.69 -20.15
N LYS A 217 0.57 3.75 -19.40
CA LYS A 217 -0.17 4.99 -19.09
C LYS A 217 0.38 5.74 -17.88
N ILE A 218 1.03 5.04 -16.96
CA ILE A 218 1.65 5.59 -15.76
C ILE A 218 3.11 5.17 -15.72
N ILE A 219 3.96 6.13 -15.39
CA ILE A 219 5.38 5.98 -15.13
C ILE A 219 5.60 6.48 -13.71
N LYS A 220 6.28 5.68 -12.88
CA LYS A 220 6.60 6.02 -11.49
C LYS A 220 8.09 5.78 -11.26
N TYR A 221 8.73 6.67 -10.49
CA TYR A 221 10.15 6.61 -10.20
C TYR A 221 10.39 6.25 -8.75
N ILE A 222 11.38 5.39 -8.49
CA ILE A 222 11.70 4.93 -7.14
C ILE A 222 12.44 6.05 -6.40
N TYR A 223 11.79 6.64 -5.39
CA TYR A 223 12.41 7.58 -4.45
C TYR A 223 12.21 7.06 -3.03
N ASN A 224 13.26 7.10 -2.21
CA ASN A 224 13.16 6.75 -0.79
C ASN A 224 12.42 7.87 -0.01
N CYS A 225 11.51 7.50 0.88
CA CYS A 225 10.78 8.42 1.74
C CYS A 225 11.06 8.20 3.23
N THR A 226 11.05 9.29 3.98
CA THR A 226 10.72 9.27 5.42
C THR A 226 9.22 9.50 5.56
N ASP A 227 8.56 8.79 6.46
CA ASP A 227 7.12 8.93 6.72
C ASP A 227 6.70 10.36 7.06
N ASP A 228 5.49 10.72 6.63
CA ASP A 228 4.45 11.25 7.53
C ASP A 228 3.07 11.23 6.82
N ILE A 229 2.38 10.08 6.86
CA ILE A 229 0.90 10.07 6.79
C ILE A 229 0.40 10.29 8.23
N SER A 230 0.60 11.51 8.73
CA SER A 230 0.14 11.89 10.06
C SER A 230 -1.34 12.26 10.01
N LEU A 231 -2.22 11.36 10.41
CA LEU A 231 -3.57 11.77 10.84
C LEU A 231 -3.44 12.62 12.11
N ASP A 232 -3.99 13.83 12.07
CA ASP A 232 -4.08 14.68 13.27
C ASP A 232 -5.17 14.11 14.19
N ASN A 233 -4.70 13.31 15.16
CA ASN A 233 -5.51 12.66 16.18
C ASN A 233 -5.76 13.61 17.36
N LEU A 234 -7.01 14.00 17.55
CA LEU A 234 -7.49 14.75 18.71
C LEU A 234 -8.20 13.77 19.66
N ALA A 235 -7.59 13.49 20.82
CA ALA A 235 -8.16 12.60 21.83
C ALA A 235 -8.46 13.36 23.13
N GLY A 236 -9.69 13.21 23.64
CA GLY A 236 -10.10 13.70 24.95
C GLY A 236 -10.68 12.58 25.80
N CYS A 237 -10.32 12.53 27.08
CA CYS A 237 -10.79 11.52 28.03
C CYS A 237 -11.83 12.14 28.98
N SER A 238 -13.05 11.59 29.05
CA SER A 238 -14.04 12.00 30.05
C SER A 238 -14.13 10.99 31.20
N THR A 239 -14.34 11.46 32.42
CA THR A 239 -14.64 10.60 33.58
C THR A 239 -16.12 10.63 33.97
N GLU A 240 -16.91 11.61 33.50
CA GLU A 240 -18.31 11.79 33.92
C GLU A 240 -19.23 12.09 32.73
N ASN A 241 -20.44 11.52 32.76
CA ASN A 241 -21.31 11.38 31.60
C ASN A 241 -22.32 12.54 31.45
N TRP A 242 -21.86 13.77 31.74
CA TRP A 242 -22.63 15.01 31.69
C TRP A 242 -21.78 16.13 31.08
N GLY A 243 -22.20 16.69 29.95
CA GLY A 243 -21.60 17.90 29.39
C GLY A 243 -22.33 19.17 29.82
N ASN A 244 -21.61 20.28 29.94
CA ASN A 244 -21.96 21.56 29.32
C ASN A 244 -20.80 22.57 29.47
N GLY A 245 -20.38 23.23 28.39
CA GLY A 245 -19.33 24.26 28.50
C GLY A 245 -19.23 25.27 27.35
N SER A 246 -18.70 26.46 27.67
CA SER A 246 -18.39 27.57 26.74
C SER A 246 -17.32 28.47 27.40
N ASP A 247 -16.26 28.86 26.67
CA ASP A 247 -15.14 29.77 27.09
C ASP A 247 -14.13 29.21 28.11
N SER A 248 -12.79 29.28 27.99
CA SER A 248 -11.86 29.74 26.93
C SER A 248 -10.49 29.00 27.03
N GLY A 249 -9.71 28.84 25.94
CA GLY A 249 -8.36 28.22 26.02
C GLY A 249 -7.52 28.20 24.72
N ASP A 250 -6.19 28.09 24.86
CA ASP A 250 -5.22 27.91 23.75
C ASP A 250 -5.15 26.44 23.30
N ILE A 251 -5.22 26.18 21.98
CA ILE A 251 -5.12 24.83 21.41
C ILE A 251 -3.64 24.40 21.32
N VAL A 252 -3.25 23.38 22.09
CA VAL A 252 -1.96 22.70 21.94
C VAL A 252 -2.17 21.35 21.24
N LEU A 253 -1.84 21.30 19.95
CA LEU A 253 -1.91 20.07 19.14
C LEU A 253 -0.81 19.08 19.57
N TYR A 254 -1.20 17.91 20.08
CA TYR A 254 -0.29 16.84 20.48
C TYR A 254 -0.37 15.63 19.54
N SER A 255 0.16 15.82 18.32
CA SER A 255 0.50 14.70 17.42
C SER A 255 1.45 13.71 18.12
N ASN A 256 1.22 12.39 17.97
CA ASN A 256 1.91 11.28 18.65
C ASN A 256 1.49 10.99 20.12
N ILE A 257 0.21 10.71 20.36
CA ILE A 257 -0.11 9.61 21.30
C ILE A 257 0.27 8.30 20.58
N GLN A 258 1.19 7.53 21.15
CA GLN A 258 1.63 6.26 20.55
C GLN A 258 0.67 5.12 20.90
N SER A 259 0.67 4.08 20.06
CA SER A 259 -0.09 2.83 20.25
C SER A 259 0.09 2.23 21.64
N ASP A 260 -0.89 1.44 22.10
CA ASP A 260 -0.81 0.77 23.40
C ASP A 260 0.52 0.02 23.58
N PRO A 261 1.27 0.20 24.69
CA PRO A 261 0.87 0.78 25.98
C PRO A 261 0.85 2.32 26.07
N GLY A 262 1.13 3.06 24.99
CA GLY A 262 1.21 4.52 25.00
C GLY A 262 -0.09 5.21 25.43
N LEU A 263 -1.24 4.77 24.92
CA LEU A 263 -2.56 5.28 25.29
C LEU A 263 -2.94 4.91 26.73
N ALA A 264 -2.76 3.65 27.16
CA ALA A 264 -2.99 3.26 28.56
C ALA A 264 -2.05 3.99 29.53
N THR A 265 -0.79 4.25 29.12
CA THR A 265 0.17 5.04 29.90
C THR A 265 -0.26 6.51 29.98
N TYR A 266 -0.77 7.09 28.89
CA TYR A 266 -1.35 8.44 28.89
C TYR A 266 -2.52 8.54 29.89
N CYS A 267 -3.49 7.63 29.83
CA CYS A 267 -4.65 7.64 30.74
C CYS A 267 -4.32 7.29 32.21
N SER A 268 -3.16 6.70 32.51
CA SER A 268 -2.78 6.26 33.87
C SER A 268 -1.62 7.01 34.51
N THR A 269 -0.82 7.76 33.74
CA THR A 269 0.34 8.52 34.24
C THR A 269 0.22 10.03 34.04
N THR A 270 -0.69 10.49 33.18
CA THR A 270 -1.14 11.88 33.19
C THR A 270 -1.85 12.13 34.53
N PRO A 271 -1.50 13.18 35.30
CA PRO A 271 -2.24 13.56 36.49
C PRO A 271 -3.70 13.93 36.17
N ASN A 272 -4.50 14.27 37.19
CA ASN A 272 -5.68 15.12 36.95
C ASN A 272 -5.19 16.47 36.40
N ILE A 273 -5.13 16.59 35.07
CA ILE A 273 -4.88 17.82 34.36
C ILE A 273 -6.24 18.47 34.12
N ASN A 274 -6.50 19.52 34.90
CA ASN A 274 -7.72 20.32 34.80
C ASN A 274 -7.71 21.25 33.55
N ASP A 275 -6.71 21.09 32.68
CA ASP A 275 -6.35 21.98 31.57
C ASP A 275 -6.54 21.30 30.18
N MET A 276 -7.51 20.38 30.04
CA MET A 276 -7.85 19.72 28.77
C MET A 276 -9.31 19.96 28.39
N ILE A 277 -9.54 20.39 27.14
CA ILE A 277 -10.87 20.77 26.65
C ILE A 277 -11.68 19.52 26.28
N LEU A 278 -12.74 19.24 27.05
CA LEU A 278 -13.78 18.29 26.68
C LEU A 278 -15.01 19.06 26.12
N VAL A 279 -15.65 18.55 25.06
CA VAL A 279 -16.73 19.26 24.34
C VAL A 279 -18.05 18.47 24.39
N PHE A 280 -18.99 18.84 25.28
CA PHE A 280 -20.40 18.38 25.29
C PHE A 280 -21.35 19.35 26.06
N ASP A 281 -22.67 19.05 26.04
CA ASP A 281 -23.90 19.86 26.38
C ASP A 281 -24.88 18.96 27.20
N ILE A 282 -25.80 19.34 28.12
CA ILE A 282 -26.42 20.57 28.70
C ILE A 282 -26.58 20.37 30.25
N ALA A 283 -26.74 21.34 31.18
CA ALA A 283 -26.58 22.81 31.26
C ALA A 283 -26.94 23.33 32.71
N PHE A 284 -26.97 24.66 32.92
CA PHE A 284 -27.42 25.43 34.12
C PHE A 284 -26.50 25.47 35.39
N GLY A 285 -25.67 26.53 35.54
CA GLY A 285 -24.66 26.63 36.63
C GLY A 285 -24.21 28.03 37.12
N SER A 286 -25.05 29.06 37.14
CA SER A 286 -24.84 30.27 37.99
C SER A 286 -23.67 31.27 37.74
N CYS A 287 -22.82 31.16 36.71
CA CYS A 287 -21.72 32.09 36.36
C CYS A 287 -22.14 33.55 35.93
N ASN A 288 -23.18 34.11 36.54
CA ASN A 288 -23.92 35.29 36.08
C ASN A 288 -23.35 36.67 36.48
N LEU A 289 -22.22 36.78 37.21
CA LEU A 289 -21.80 38.05 37.82
C LEU A 289 -20.30 38.39 37.86
N LEU A 290 -19.36 37.44 37.74
CA LEU A 290 -17.91 37.71 37.74
C LEU A 290 -17.16 36.66 36.89
N GLU A 291 -16.47 37.11 35.85
CA GLU A 291 -15.64 36.26 34.97
C GLU A 291 -14.54 35.53 35.74
N GLU A 292 -13.90 36.20 36.72
CA GLU A 292 -12.79 35.63 37.51
C GLU A 292 -13.15 34.32 38.23
N ASN A 293 -14.44 34.08 38.55
CA ASN A 293 -14.88 32.83 39.18
C ASN A 293 -15.05 31.68 38.18
N CYS A 294 -15.32 31.98 36.91
CA CYS A 294 -15.49 30.98 35.85
C CYS A 294 -14.13 30.46 35.34
N PHE A 295 -13.03 31.17 35.68
CA PHE A 295 -11.64 30.82 35.36
C PHE A 295 -10.78 30.48 36.61
N ASP A 296 -11.37 30.37 37.81
CA ASP A 296 -10.70 29.78 38.97
C ASP A 296 -10.86 28.25 38.94
N ILE A 297 -9.75 27.57 38.68
CA ILE A 297 -9.61 26.10 38.63
C ILE A 297 -10.04 25.37 39.93
N ASN A 298 -10.32 26.10 41.01
CA ASN A 298 -10.85 25.58 42.28
C ASN A 298 -12.37 25.79 42.45
N HIS A 299 -13.04 26.44 41.49
CA HIS A 299 -14.48 26.69 41.51
C HIS A 299 -15.24 25.56 40.78
N PRO A 300 -16.38 25.07 41.31
CA PRO A 300 -17.11 23.93 40.72
C PRO A 300 -17.85 24.22 39.40
N ASP A 301 -17.71 25.41 38.83
CA ASP A 301 -18.46 25.90 37.65
C ASP A 301 -17.52 26.41 36.52
N HIS A 302 -16.32 25.81 36.40
CA HIS A 302 -15.23 26.20 35.48
C HIS A 302 -15.46 25.74 34.02
N LEU A 303 -14.91 26.47 33.04
CA LEU A 303 -15.19 26.32 31.60
C LEU A 303 -13.90 26.35 30.73
N ALA A 304 -13.94 25.90 29.46
CA ALA A 304 -12.73 25.51 28.71
C ALA A 304 -12.51 26.00 27.25
N GLY A 305 -13.46 26.58 26.47
CA GLY A 305 -13.17 26.96 25.07
C GLY A 305 -14.16 27.89 24.34
N VAL A 306 -13.66 28.98 23.72
CA VAL A 306 -14.42 29.93 22.86
C VAL A 306 -13.96 29.89 21.40
N VAL A 307 -14.76 30.51 20.54
CA VAL A 307 -14.23 31.42 19.51
C VAL A 307 -14.96 32.78 19.60
N GLU A 308 -14.24 33.89 19.85
CA GLU A 308 -14.80 35.27 19.90
C GLU A 308 -13.98 36.23 19.01
N TYR A 309 -14.65 37.08 18.21
CA TYR A 309 -13.98 37.88 17.17
C TYR A 309 -14.55 39.30 16.88
N ALA A 310 -15.31 39.92 17.79
CA ALA A 310 -15.58 41.37 17.76
C ALA A 310 -14.96 42.10 18.96
N LYS A 311 -13.62 42.07 19.04
CA LYS A 311 -12.88 42.64 20.17
C LYS A 311 -12.91 44.18 20.28
N ASN A 312 -13.82 44.86 19.57
CA ASN A 312 -14.47 46.16 19.88
C ASN A 312 -15.38 46.74 18.73
N ASP A 313 -15.57 46.07 17.59
CA ASP A 313 -16.27 46.64 16.40
C ASP A 313 -17.49 45.80 15.95
N PRO A 314 -18.74 46.34 16.04
CA PRO A 314 -19.96 45.59 15.70
C PRO A 314 -20.26 45.36 14.20
N ASP A 315 -19.58 46.06 13.28
CA ASP A 315 -19.76 45.91 11.81
C ASP A 315 -18.56 45.19 11.16
N ALA A 316 -17.81 44.38 11.94
CA ALA A 316 -16.61 43.65 11.48
C ALA A 316 -16.36 42.28 12.20
N SER A 317 -17.40 41.66 12.76
CA SER A 317 -17.37 40.62 13.82
C SER A 317 -17.16 39.16 13.37
N PHE A 318 -16.19 38.84 12.50
CA PHE A 318 -15.86 37.48 11.98
C PHE A 318 -16.29 36.28 12.89
N VAL A 319 -17.49 35.68 12.83
CA VAL A 319 -18.58 35.66 11.83
C VAL A 319 -19.39 36.96 11.65
N ASP A 320 -18.81 37.90 10.91
CA ASP A 320 -19.55 38.58 9.85
C ASP A 320 -19.62 37.67 8.60
N LYS A 321 -18.61 36.80 8.38
CA LYS A 321 -18.37 36.04 7.13
C LYS A 321 -17.70 34.64 7.27
N CYS A 322 -17.75 34.03 8.46
CA CYS A 322 -17.43 32.61 8.77
C CYS A 322 -15.96 32.14 8.92
N ASN A 323 -15.80 31.06 9.69
CA ASN A 323 -14.69 30.08 9.83
C ASN A 323 -13.56 30.27 10.87
N VAL A 324 -13.81 29.83 12.12
CA VAL A 324 -13.33 28.52 12.66
C VAL A 324 -14.39 27.98 13.64
N THR A 325 -14.89 26.76 13.46
CA THR A 325 -15.75 26.05 14.43
C THR A 325 -15.67 24.54 14.25
N ILE A 326 -15.48 23.78 15.33
CA ILE A 326 -15.91 22.37 15.37
C ILE A 326 -17.46 22.39 15.31
N PRO A 327 -18.12 21.59 14.45
CA PRO A 327 -19.57 21.56 14.36
C PRO A 327 -20.23 21.10 15.67
N TRP A 328 -21.50 21.48 15.86
CA TRP A 328 -22.34 20.86 16.89
C TRP A 328 -22.48 19.37 16.58
N ILE A 329 -22.12 18.51 17.52
CA ILE A 329 -22.22 17.06 17.38
C ILE A 329 -23.37 16.60 18.26
N SER A 330 -24.45 16.15 17.62
CA SER A 330 -25.56 15.49 18.30
C SER A 330 -25.10 14.22 19.04
N ALA A 331 -25.83 13.80 20.07
CA ALA A 331 -25.54 12.60 20.87
C ALA A 331 -25.56 11.25 20.08
N VAL A 332 -25.76 11.30 18.76
CA VAL A 332 -25.67 10.17 17.83
C VAL A 332 -24.53 10.33 16.81
N GLY A 333 -23.55 11.19 17.09
CA GLY A 333 -22.35 11.40 16.26
C GLY A 333 -22.57 12.16 14.96
N LYS A 334 -23.76 12.75 14.74
CA LYS A 334 -24.08 13.53 13.53
C LYS A 334 -23.84 15.02 13.77
N ILE A 335 -23.24 15.66 12.76
CA ILE A 335 -23.18 17.12 12.61
C ILE A 335 -24.61 17.67 12.60
N ASP A 336 -24.88 18.66 13.45
CA ASP A 336 -26.17 19.34 13.56
C ASP A 336 -26.09 20.81 13.12
N ASN A 337 -27.22 21.32 12.61
CA ASN A 337 -27.39 22.66 12.05
C ASN A 337 -28.36 23.53 12.89
N GLU A 338 -29.08 22.93 13.84
CA GLU A 338 -29.89 23.62 14.84
C GLU A 338 -29.28 23.48 16.24
N THR A 339 -29.41 24.51 17.08
CA THR A 339 -28.93 24.43 18.48
C THR A 339 -29.78 23.45 19.30
N PRO A 340 -29.22 22.73 20.30
CA PRO A 340 -29.93 21.73 21.13
C PRO A 340 -31.22 22.21 21.82
N LEU A 341 -31.41 23.53 21.94
CA LEU A 341 -32.59 24.16 22.53
C LEU A 341 -33.81 24.25 21.58
N GLY A 342 -33.62 24.04 20.26
CA GLY A 342 -34.72 23.98 19.29
C GLY A 342 -35.53 25.27 19.09
N VAL A 343 -35.00 26.45 19.48
CA VAL A 343 -35.70 27.74 19.29
C VAL A 343 -34.77 28.85 18.81
N GLY A 344 -35.05 29.40 17.62
CA GLY A 344 -34.58 30.72 17.18
C GLY A 344 -33.12 30.85 16.73
N HIS A 345 -32.23 29.94 17.13
CA HIS A 345 -30.81 29.97 16.75
C HIS A 345 -30.49 28.86 15.76
N GLN A 346 -30.48 29.23 14.48
CA GLN A 346 -29.93 28.44 13.37
C GLN A 346 -28.51 28.92 13.06
N ARG A 347 -27.69 28.07 12.44
CA ARG A 347 -26.37 28.46 11.90
C ARG A 347 -26.53 29.64 10.91
N SER A 348 -25.51 30.50 10.84
CA SER A 348 -25.53 31.65 9.93
C SER A 348 -25.73 31.20 8.47
N PRO A 349 -26.66 31.79 7.70
CA PRO A 349 -26.98 31.38 6.32
C PRO A 349 -25.89 31.75 5.30
N TYR A 350 -24.68 32.03 5.77
CA TYR A 350 -23.47 32.24 4.99
C TYR A 350 -22.34 31.25 5.33
N CYS A 351 -22.57 30.32 6.27
CA CYS A 351 -21.69 29.18 6.53
C CYS A 351 -22.48 27.90 6.22
N GLU A 352 -22.35 27.38 5.00
CA GLU A 352 -22.99 26.12 4.58
C GLU A 352 -22.11 24.91 4.96
N ASP A 353 -22.60 23.68 4.78
CA ASP A 353 -21.85 22.46 5.15
C ASP A 353 -20.57 22.28 4.32
N GLY A 354 -20.49 22.93 3.15
CA GLY A 354 -19.27 23.05 2.35
C GLY A 354 -18.14 23.77 3.07
N ASP A 355 -18.43 24.81 3.87
CA ASP A 355 -17.40 25.66 4.49
C ASP A 355 -16.67 24.97 5.65
N ILE A 356 -17.20 23.85 6.17
CA ILE A 356 -16.51 22.99 7.15
C ILE A 356 -15.68 21.90 6.46
N THR A 357 -15.97 21.58 5.19
CA THR A 357 -15.47 20.40 4.48
C THR A 357 -14.50 20.70 3.34
N THR A 358 -14.14 21.97 3.10
CA THR A 358 -13.08 22.34 2.15
C THR A 358 -11.69 21.95 2.66
N GLY A 359 -11.20 20.76 2.28
CA GLY A 359 -9.81 20.33 2.47
C GLY A 359 -9.57 19.28 3.55
N THR A 360 -10.54 19.01 4.43
CA THR A 360 -10.40 18.01 5.50
C THR A 360 -11.74 17.32 5.80
N CYS A 361 -11.68 16.02 6.08
CA CYS A 361 -12.84 15.24 6.51
C CYS A 361 -12.71 14.87 7.98
N VAL A 362 -13.76 15.11 8.77
CA VAL A 362 -13.76 14.86 10.22
C VAL A 362 -14.48 13.54 10.50
N MET A 363 -13.84 12.66 11.27
CA MET A 363 -14.44 11.45 11.84
C MET A 363 -14.41 11.51 13.37
N ILE A 364 -15.36 10.81 14.01
CA ILE A 364 -15.40 10.59 15.46
C ILE A 364 -15.43 9.08 15.71
N LYS A 365 -14.39 8.54 16.36
CA LYS A 365 -14.39 7.18 16.92
C LYS A 365 -14.72 7.26 18.41
N ASN A 366 -15.63 6.42 18.86
CA ASN A 366 -15.91 6.22 20.29
C ASN A 366 -15.18 4.96 20.75
N ILE A 367 -14.44 5.02 21.86
CA ILE A 367 -13.76 3.87 22.48
C ILE A 367 -14.45 3.60 23.83
N PRO A 368 -15.43 2.67 23.88
CA PRO A 368 -16.34 2.53 25.03
C PRO A 368 -15.63 2.18 26.34
N GLU A 369 -14.67 1.26 26.33
CA GLU A 369 -13.97 0.82 27.56
C GLU A 369 -13.16 1.94 28.23
N CYS A 370 -12.77 2.96 27.46
CA CYS A 370 -11.89 4.04 27.91
C CYS A 370 -12.60 5.39 28.13
N LEU A 371 -13.88 5.52 27.77
CA LEU A 371 -14.61 6.81 27.73
C LEU A 371 -13.89 7.89 26.91
N ILE A 372 -13.24 7.47 25.82
CA ILE A 372 -12.51 8.35 24.89
C ILE A 372 -13.37 8.58 23.65
N HIS A 373 -13.50 9.85 23.28
CA HIS A 373 -13.95 10.27 21.96
C HIS A 373 -12.73 10.77 21.19
N GLN A 374 -12.35 10.06 20.14
CA GLN A 374 -11.25 10.40 19.26
C GLN A 374 -11.81 11.10 18.02
N VAL A 375 -11.49 12.38 17.86
CA VAL A 375 -11.78 13.13 16.63
C VAL A 375 -10.56 12.97 15.71
N ILE A 376 -10.79 12.46 14.51
CA ILE A 376 -9.77 12.18 13.51
C ILE A 376 -9.93 13.18 12.38
N LEU A 377 -8.87 13.94 12.07
CA LEU A 377 -8.81 14.81 10.90
C LEU A 377 -8.16 14.04 9.74
N GLY A 378 -8.99 13.61 8.79
CA GLY A 378 -8.57 12.89 7.59
C GLY A 378 -8.25 13.83 6.43
N PHE A 379 -7.09 13.60 5.80
CA PHE A 379 -6.69 14.23 4.54
C PHE A 379 -7.52 13.75 3.35
N HIS A 380 -7.55 14.57 2.29
CA HIS A 380 -7.93 14.11 0.96
C HIS A 380 -6.94 13.02 0.49
N SER A 381 -7.47 11.92 -0.03
CA SER A 381 -6.64 10.76 -0.41
C SER A 381 -5.81 10.99 -1.68
N ASP A 382 -6.13 12.05 -2.42
CA ASP A 382 -5.36 12.64 -3.52
C ASP A 382 -4.24 13.61 -3.06
N GLU A 383 -4.25 14.09 -1.80
CA GLU A 383 -3.15 14.86 -1.20
C GLU A 383 -2.06 13.96 -0.57
N ILE A 384 -2.35 12.67 -0.37
CA ILE A 384 -1.39 11.70 0.15
C ILE A 384 -0.24 11.53 -0.85
N ASN A 385 1.00 11.75 -0.39
CA ASN A 385 2.19 11.68 -1.24
C ASN A 385 2.53 10.24 -1.65
N THR A 386 1.85 9.74 -2.69
CA THR A 386 2.10 8.44 -3.29
C THR A 386 3.41 8.34 -4.09
N THR A 387 4.17 9.43 -4.28
CA THR A 387 5.28 9.46 -5.26
C THR A 387 6.54 8.67 -4.86
N CYS A 388 6.62 8.20 -3.62
CA CYS A 388 7.81 7.60 -3.03
C CYS A 388 7.56 6.20 -2.43
N TYR A 389 8.65 5.48 -2.19
CA TYR A 389 8.69 4.08 -1.78
C TYR A 389 9.32 3.94 -0.40
N MET A 390 9.02 2.83 0.25
CA MET A 390 9.57 2.44 1.54
C MET A 390 10.07 1.00 1.53
N ILE A 391 10.88 0.64 2.54
CA ILE A 391 11.23 -0.77 2.79
C ILE A 391 10.00 -1.49 3.34
N SER A 392 9.62 -2.58 2.68
CA SER A 392 8.55 -3.45 3.14
C SER A 392 9.05 -4.39 4.24
N ASN A 393 8.35 -4.37 5.38
CA ASN A 393 8.65 -5.16 6.58
C ASN A 393 7.36 -5.50 7.33
N VAL A 394 6.48 -6.20 6.64
CA VAL A 394 5.19 -6.71 7.14
C VAL A 394 5.40 -7.58 8.38
N SER A 395 6.46 -8.40 8.39
CA SER A 395 6.87 -9.27 9.49
C SER A 395 7.18 -8.59 10.83
N GLN A 396 7.25 -7.25 10.88
CA GLN A 396 7.36 -6.50 12.13
C GLN A 396 6.01 -6.30 12.84
N TYR A 397 4.90 -6.41 12.11
CA TYR A 397 3.56 -6.01 12.56
C TYR A 397 2.63 -7.22 12.80
N SER A 398 3.00 -8.41 12.33
CA SER A 398 2.17 -9.63 12.39
C SER A 398 1.81 -10.14 13.80
N THR A 399 2.36 -9.54 14.87
CA THR A 399 1.90 -9.76 16.26
C THR A 399 0.67 -8.92 16.62
N SER A 400 0.40 -7.86 15.87
CA SER A 400 -0.75 -6.96 15.99
C SER A 400 -1.88 -7.32 15.03
N CYS A 401 -1.59 -8.07 13.95
CA CYS A 401 -2.55 -8.44 12.91
C CYS A 401 -2.70 -9.97 12.76
N PRO A 402 -3.39 -10.65 13.69
CA PRO A 402 -3.66 -12.08 13.58
C PRO A 402 -4.69 -12.38 12.48
N GLY A 403 -4.36 -13.25 11.52
CA GLY A 403 -5.34 -13.81 10.58
C GLY A 403 -4.77 -14.42 9.29
N GLU A 404 -3.79 -13.77 8.67
CA GLU A 404 -3.17 -14.24 7.42
C GLU A 404 -1.66 -13.98 7.40
N GLU A 405 -0.89 -14.79 6.67
CA GLU A 405 0.50 -14.48 6.31
C GLU A 405 0.54 -13.55 5.09
N TYR A 406 0.86 -12.27 5.31
CA TYR A 406 1.09 -11.30 4.25
C TYR A 406 2.58 -11.27 3.84
N PRO A 407 2.93 -11.52 2.57
CA PRO A 407 4.32 -11.45 2.10
C PRO A 407 4.77 -10.00 1.95
N ASN A 408 6.07 -9.72 2.19
CA ASN A 408 6.67 -8.42 1.93
C ASN A 408 6.61 -8.03 0.43
N GLY A 409 6.55 -6.73 0.16
CA GLY A 409 6.56 -6.17 -1.20
C GLY A 409 7.84 -6.50 -1.99
N PRO A 410 7.78 -6.53 -3.33
CA PRO A 410 8.83 -7.06 -4.19
C PRO A 410 10.08 -6.18 -4.17
N SER A 411 11.25 -6.82 -4.10
CA SER A 411 12.55 -6.17 -4.29
C SER A 411 12.69 -5.62 -5.72
N PHE A 412 13.66 -4.74 -5.98
CA PHE A 412 13.91 -4.23 -7.34
C PHE A 412 14.14 -5.35 -8.38
N PHE A 413 14.78 -6.45 -7.99
CA PHE A 413 14.96 -7.62 -8.87
C PHE A 413 13.69 -8.48 -9.00
N ASP A 414 12.82 -8.51 -7.99
CA ASP A 414 11.48 -9.11 -8.14
C ASP A 414 10.59 -8.27 -9.07
N ARG A 415 10.69 -6.94 -9.02
CA ARG A 415 9.97 -6.00 -9.91
C ARG A 415 10.39 -6.16 -11.38
N LEU A 416 11.70 -6.26 -11.66
CA LEU A 416 12.22 -6.63 -12.99
C LEU A 416 11.84 -8.06 -13.41
N ASP A 417 11.80 -9.02 -12.47
CA ASP A 417 11.24 -10.36 -12.68
C ASP A 417 9.71 -10.35 -12.89
N GLY A 418 9.02 -9.22 -12.69
CA GLY A 418 7.57 -9.07 -12.81
C GLY A 418 6.78 -9.80 -11.71
N ARG A 419 7.37 -9.95 -10.53
CA ARG A 419 6.75 -10.55 -9.35
C ARG A 419 6.14 -9.48 -8.46
N LEU A 420 4.97 -9.79 -7.93
CA LEU A 420 4.24 -8.93 -6.98
C LEU A 420 4.63 -9.15 -5.51
N ASN A 421 5.51 -10.09 -5.18
CA ASN A 421 5.94 -10.35 -3.80
C ASN A 421 7.46 -10.50 -3.74
N LEU A 422 8.07 -10.21 -2.60
CA LEU A 422 9.46 -10.56 -2.31
C LEU A 422 9.67 -12.07 -2.50
N SER A 423 10.71 -12.48 -3.24
CA SER A 423 11.02 -13.90 -3.39
C SER A 423 12.16 -14.36 -2.48
N ASN A 424 11.98 -15.57 -1.93
CA ASN A 424 12.97 -16.27 -1.10
C ASN A 424 14.35 -16.37 -1.78
N LYS A 425 14.41 -16.30 -3.11
CA LYS A 425 15.66 -16.24 -3.90
C LYS A 425 16.51 -15.03 -3.50
N TYR A 426 15.96 -13.82 -3.66
CA TYR A 426 16.68 -12.58 -3.42
C TYR A 426 16.81 -12.29 -1.92
N GLU A 427 15.81 -12.65 -1.12
CA GLU A 427 15.86 -12.56 0.34
C GLU A 427 17.01 -13.42 0.92
N ALA A 428 17.11 -14.70 0.52
CA ALA A 428 18.18 -15.59 0.97
C ALA A 428 19.55 -15.17 0.41
N GLN A 429 19.61 -14.58 -0.78
CA GLN A 429 20.82 -14.01 -1.36
C GLN A 429 21.32 -12.81 -0.54
N SER A 430 20.46 -11.81 -0.28
CA SER A 430 20.82 -10.64 0.51
C SER A 430 21.18 -11.03 1.95
N SER A 431 20.43 -11.97 2.55
CA SER A 431 20.75 -12.53 3.87
C SER A 431 22.11 -13.24 3.88
N ARG A 432 22.47 -13.96 2.82
CA ARG A 432 23.77 -14.64 2.68
C ARG A 432 24.95 -13.69 2.54
N PHE A 433 24.81 -12.60 1.79
CA PHE A 433 25.92 -11.68 1.49
C PHE A 433 26.02 -10.49 2.46
N PHE A 434 24.89 -10.02 3.00
CA PHE A 434 24.81 -8.78 3.79
C PHE A 434 24.10 -8.92 5.13
N GLN A 435 23.57 -10.11 5.46
CA GLN A 435 22.80 -10.37 6.70
C GLN A 435 21.54 -9.50 6.84
N ASN A 436 20.98 -9.05 5.71
CA ASN A 436 19.81 -8.18 5.65
C ASN A 436 18.69 -8.81 4.78
N PRO A 437 17.55 -9.25 5.35
CA PRO A 437 16.40 -9.72 4.58
C PRO A 437 15.53 -8.56 4.05
N TYR A 438 15.66 -7.35 4.60
CA TYR A 438 14.79 -6.20 4.32
C TYR A 438 15.19 -5.50 3.01
N ILE A 439 14.88 -6.16 1.91
CA ILE A 439 15.12 -5.70 0.52
C ILE A 439 13.82 -5.50 -0.28
N GLY A 440 12.67 -5.82 0.31
CA GLY A 440 11.36 -5.61 -0.30
C GLY A 440 11.00 -4.12 -0.35
N LEU A 441 10.25 -3.72 -1.37
CA LEU A 441 9.77 -2.35 -1.54
C LEU A 441 8.25 -2.31 -1.65
N GLU A 442 7.67 -1.28 -1.04
CA GLU A 442 6.25 -0.94 -1.12
C GLU A 442 6.07 0.56 -1.41
N THR A 443 4.93 0.92 -2.00
CA THR A 443 4.47 2.31 -2.15
C THR A 443 2.95 2.32 -2.25
N LEU A 444 2.32 3.48 -2.04
CA LEU A 444 0.89 3.64 -2.25
C LEU A 444 0.55 3.90 -3.73
N VAL A 445 -0.57 3.34 -4.17
CA VAL A 445 -1.25 3.66 -5.43
C VAL A 445 -2.27 4.77 -5.17
N SER A 446 -2.41 5.70 -6.11
CA SER A 446 -3.56 6.62 -6.15
C SER A 446 -4.56 6.12 -7.19
N PRO A 447 -5.73 5.59 -6.79
CA PRO A 447 -6.83 5.25 -7.71
C PRO A 447 -7.28 6.44 -8.55
N TYR A 448 -7.18 7.66 -8.03
CA TYR A 448 -7.50 8.88 -8.78
C TYR A 448 -6.55 9.09 -9.97
N GLU A 449 -5.24 8.85 -9.79
CA GLU A 449 -4.28 8.90 -10.90
C GLU A 449 -4.56 7.79 -11.94
N LEU A 450 -5.10 6.65 -11.51
CA LEU A 450 -5.53 5.58 -12.40
C LEU A 450 -6.76 6.00 -13.23
N ASP A 451 -7.83 6.47 -12.57
CA ASP A 451 -9.10 6.83 -13.21
C ASP A 451 -8.98 8.08 -14.09
N GLU A 452 -8.21 9.11 -13.68
CA GLU A 452 -7.90 10.28 -14.53
C GLU A 452 -7.25 9.88 -15.86
N ARG A 453 -6.50 8.77 -15.89
CA ARG A 453 -5.89 8.21 -17.10
C ARG A 453 -6.73 7.08 -17.72
N GLY A 454 -7.95 6.88 -17.25
CA GLY A 454 -8.91 5.90 -17.74
C GLY A 454 -8.44 4.46 -17.59
N ILE A 455 -7.87 4.11 -16.43
CA ILE A 455 -7.51 2.76 -16.02
C ILE A 455 -8.59 2.29 -15.04
N SER A 456 -9.10 1.06 -15.21
CA SER A 456 -10.09 0.52 -14.29
C SER A 456 -9.46 0.30 -12.92
N VAL A 457 -9.91 1.05 -11.94
CA VAL A 457 -9.63 0.82 -10.51
C VAL A 457 -10.30 -0.48 -10.07
N ASN A 458 -9.65 -1.25 -9.19
CA ASN A 458 -10.36 -2.25 -8.37
C ASN A 458 -10.71 -1.62 -7.01
N GLU A 459 -12.01 -1.45 -6.75
CA GLU A 459 -12.54 -0.85 -5.51
C GLU A 459 -12.30 -1.72 -4.27
N GLU A 460 -12.02 -3.02 -4.44
CA GLU A 460 -11.72 -3.92 -3.32
C GLU A 460 -10.23 -4.07 -3.01
N SER A 461 -9.34 -3.74 -3.94
CA SER A 461 -7.89 -3.90 -3.77
C SER A 461 -7.33 -3.01 -2.65
N THR A 462 -6.41 -3.58 -1.86
CA THR A 462 -5.49 -2.80 -0.99
C THR A 462 -4.69 -1.79 -1.81
N TRP A 463 -4.58 -0.53 -1.37
CA TRP A 463 -3.88 0.56 -2.08
C TRP A 463 -2.34 0.47 -2.03
N ILE A 464 -1.79 -0.56 -1.39
CA ILE A 464 -0.34 -0.88 -1.41
C ILE A 464 -0.01 -1.50 -2.77
N ASP A 465 0.93 -0.92 -3.51
CA ASP A 465 1.16 -1.20 -4.94
C ASP A 465 1.24 -2.67 -5.32
N TYR A 466 1.99 -3.45 -4.55
CA TYR A 466 2.22 -4.85 -4.86
C TYR A 466 1.00 -5.74 -4.55
N LEU A 467 0.19 -5.34 -3.56
CA LEU A 467 -1.10 -5.96 -3.25
C LEU A 467 -2.21 -5.46 -4.20
N TYR A 468 -2.13 -4.20 -4.66
CA TYR A 468 -3.10 -3.55 -5.53
C TYR A 468 -3.29 -4.27 -6.86
N TRP A 469 -2.16 -4.69 -7.48
CA TRP A 469 -2.13 -5.48 -8.70
C TRP A 469 -2.50 -6.97 -8.51
N SER A 470 -2.85 -7.37 -7.28
CA SER A 470 -3.25 -8.74 -6.91
C SER A 470 -4.75 -8.81 -6.55
N ASN A 471 -5.26 -10.01 -6.33
CA ASN A 471 -6.63 -10.24 -5.86
C ASN A 471 -6.70 -10.29 -4.31
N LYS A 472 -6.00 -9.37 -3.63
CA LYS A 472 -6.05 -9.17 -2.17
C LYS A 472 -6.90 -7.95 -1.84
N THR A 473 -7.79 -8.11 -0.89
CA THR A 473 -8.74 -7.06 -0.47
C THR A 473 -8.27 -6.39 0.81
N GLY A 474 -8.37 -5.06 0.87
CA GLY A 474 -8.07 -4.31 2.09
C GLY A 474 -9.18 -4.42 3.14
N CYS A 475 -8.85 -4.09 4.38
CA CYS A 475 -9.79 -3.93 5.48
C CYS A 475 -10.80 -2.81 5.20
N THR A 476 -11.94 -2.86 5.91
CA THR A 476 -12.90 -1.75 5.91
C THR A 476 -12.24 -0.50 6.47
N VAL A 477 -12.19 0.56 5.67
CA VAL A 477 -11.66 1.87 6.08
C VAL A 477 -12.59 2.44 7.14
N MET A 478 -12.12 2.52 8.38
CA MET A 478 -12.89 3.15 9.47
C MET A 478 -13.10 4.63 9.13
N GLY A 479 -12.04 5.40 8.82
CA GLY A 479 -12.21 6.72 8.21
C GLY A 479 -10.96 7.42 7.65
N ILE A 480 -11.06 7.85 6.39
CA ILE A 480 -10.30 8.91 5.69
C ILE A 480 -11.30 9.60 4.73
N CYS A 481 -11.00 10.78 4.15
CA CYS A 481 -11.87 11.38 3.12
C CYS A 481 -12.25 10.38 2.01
N GLN A 482 -13.55 10.15 1.86
CA GLN A 482 -14.13 9.57 0.66
C GLN A 482 -14.29 10.68 -0.39
N VAL A 483 -13.51 10.61 -1.48
CA VAL A 483 -13.66 11.48 -2.65
C VAL A 483 -14.23 10.62 -3.79
N GLY A 484 -15.42 10.97 -4.28
CA GLY A 484 -16.17 10.09 -5.17
C GLY A 484 -16.60 8.80 -4.46
N ASP A 485 -16.42 7.65 -5.11
CA ASP A 485 -16.79 6.34 -4.57
C ASP A 485 -15.62 5.63 -3.85
N TYR A 486 -14.40 6.17 -3.91
CA TYR A 486 -13.20 5.52 -3.39
C TYR A 486 -12.92 5.80 -1.92
N LYS A 487 -12.55 4.75 -1.19
CA LYS A 487 -12.08 4.79 0.21
C LYS A 487 -10.67 4.21 0.29
N PHE A 488 -9.82 4.79 1.13
CA PHE A 488 -8.40 4.44 1.29
C PHE A 488 -8.21 3.06 1.96
N LYS A 489 -8.30 1.98 1.18
CA LYS A 489 -8.25 0.59 1.69
C LYS A 489 -6.81 0.12 1.90
N LEU A 490 -6.49 -0.29 3.13
CA LEU A 490 -5.28 -1.00 3.50
C LEU A 490 -5.62 -2.33 4.17
N ASP A 491 -4.75 -3.33 4.08
CA ASP A 491 -4.74 -4.47 5.00
C ASP A 491 -4.21 -4.05 6.38
N CYS A 492 -4.46 -4.88 7.39
CA CYS A 492 -4.13 -4.60 8.79
C CYS A 492 -2.65 -4.24 9.01
N GLU A 493 -1.72 -4.95 8.36
CA GLU A 493 -0.28 -4.80 8.62
C GLU A 493 0.22 -3.42 8.17
N HIS A 494 -0.17 -3.01 6.96
CA HIS A 494 0.17 -1.68 6.44
C HIS A 494 -0.66 -0.59 7.13
N ALA A 495 -1.90 -0.85 7.52
CA ALA A 495 -2.71 0.11 8.27
C ALA A 495 -2.10 0.41 9.65
N TYR A 496 -1.67 -0.61 10.40
CA TYR A 496 -0.94 -0.44 11.65
C TYR A 496 0.35 0.39 11.44
N ARG A 497 1.10 0.08 10.37
CA ARG A 497 2.31 0.83 9.97
C ARG A 497 2.01 2.32 9.71
N TYR A 498 1.01 2.62 8.88
CA TYR A 498 0.58 3.99 8.55
C TYR A 498 -0.31 4.63 9.63
N ARG A 499 -0.55 3.93 10.75
CA ARG A 499 -1.38 4.34 11.90
C ARG A 499 -2.81 4.72 11.53
N LEU A 500 -3.34 4.05 10.52
CA LEU A 500 -4.71 4.18 10.06
C LEU A 500 -5.58 3.18 10.81
N ASP A 501 -6.77 3.62 11.20
CA ASP A 501 -7.69 2.77 11.95
C ASP A 501 -8.26 1.67 11.04
N THR A 502 -7.72 0.46 11.23
CA THR A 502 -8.30 -0.80 10.77
C THR A 502 -8.41 -1.78 11.93
N ASP A 503 -9.09 -1.35 13.00
CA ASP A 503 -9.82 -2.34 13.79
C ASP A 503 -10.85 -3.00 12.87
N CYS A 504 -10.45 -4.10 12.23
CA CYS A 504 -11.37 -5.15 11.82
C CYS A 504 -12.25 -5.43 13.03
N VAL A 505 -13.55 -5.13 12.92
CA VAL A 505 -14.38 -4.78 14.09
C VAL A 505 -14.28 -5.81 15.21
N ASN A 506 -13.46 -5.45 16.20
CA ASN A 506 -13.17 -6.19 17.41
C ASN A 506 -13.61 -5.33 18.59
N ALA A 507 -14.91 -5.11 18.75
CA ALA A 507 -15.40 -4.94 20.11
C ALA A 507 -15.24 -6.32 20.78
N SER A 508 -14.62 -6.37 21.96
CA SER A 508 -15.00 -7.42 22.91
C SER A 508 -16.40 -7.07 23.42
N SER A 509 -17.34 -8.00 23.34
CA SER A 509 -18.79 -7.76 23.25
C SER A 509 -19.26 -7.23 21.90
N GLU A 510 -18.65 -7.71 20.80
CA GLU A 510 -19.39 -7.71 19.54
C GLU A 510 -20.65 -8.59 19.67
N SER A 511 -21.63 -8.34 18.80
CA SER A 511 -22.92 -9.02 18.90
C SER A 511 -22.97 -10.19 17.92
N PRO A 512 -23.03 -11.46 18.37
CA PRO A 512 -22.88 -12.64 17.52
C PRO A 512 -23.92 -12.65 16.39
N VAL A 513 -23.53 -13.09 15.19
CA VAL A 513 -24.30 -12.87 13.96
C VAL A 513 -24.97 -14.15 13.48
N SER A 514 -26.30 -14.22 13.60
CA SER A 514 -27.11 -15.35 13.13
C SER A 514 -27.74 -15.07 11.77
N THR A 515 -27.28 -15.79 10.74
CA THR A 515 -27.79 -15.67 9.37
C THR A 515 -28.76 -16.79 9.02
N ILE A 516 -30.03 -16.43 8.80
CA ILE A 516 -31.00 -17.34 8.13
C ILE A 516 -30.55 -17.61 6.70
N LEU A 517 -30.20 -18.87 6.40
CA LEU A 517 -29.82 -19.34 5.07
C LEU A 517 -31.03 -19.88 4.29
N TYR A 518 -31.95 -20.53 4.99
CA TYR A 518 -33.22 -21.01 4.44
C TYR A 518 -34.35 -20.74 5.44
N PRO A 519 -35.53 -20.26 5.01
CA PRO A 519 -35.84 -19.84 3.66
C PRO A 519 -35.13 -18.55 3.25
N THR A 520 -34.84 -18.41 1.94
CA THR A 520 -34.30 -17.16 1.39
C THR A 520 -35.37 -16.08 1.35
N ASN A 521 -34.94 -14.81 1.27
CA ASN A 521 -35.87 -13.68 1.14
C ASN A 521 -36.82 -13.87 -0.06
N ASP A 522 -38.05 -13.41 0.09
CA ASP A 522 -39.16 -13.55 -0.86
C ASP A 522 -39.68 -14.97 -1.11
N SER A 523 -39.21 -15.97 -0.35
CA SER A 523 -39.70 -17.34 -0.48
C SER A 523 -41.20 -17.44 -0.19
N VAL A 524 -41.89 -18.30 -0.95
CA VAL A 524 -43.34 -18.49 -0.89
C VAL A 524 -43.66 -19.94 -0.54
N PHE A 525 -44.37 -20.16 0.56
CA PHE A 525 -44.71 -21.49 1.08
C PHE A 525 -46.21 -21.70 1.20
N ASN A 526 -46.66 -22.93 0.99
CA ASN A 526 -47.98 -23.34 1.45
C ASN A 526 -47.94 -23.56 2.96
N CYS A 527 -49.06 -23.32 3.63
CA CYS A 527 -49.21 -23.43 5.08
C CYS A 527 -49.08 -24.87 5.58
N SER A 528 -47.82 -25.24 5.84
CA SER A 528 -47.32 -26.58 6.10
C SER A 528 -45.98 -26.47 6.85
N ALA A 529 -45.42 -27.59 7.31
CA ALA A 529 -44.19 -27.56 8.09
C ALA A 529 -43.02 -26.99 7.26
N LEU A 530 -42.49 -25.86 7.72
CA LEU A 530 -41.37 -25.12 7.15
C LEU A 530 -40.17 -25.26 8.08
N SER A 531 -39.06 -25.79 7.56
CA SER A 531 -37.76 -25.69 8.21
C SER A 531 -37.24 -24.26 8.05
N ILE A 532 -36.80 -23.65 9.13
CA ILE A 532 -36.01 -22.42 9.15
C ILE A 532 -34.61 -22.84 9.62
N GLU A 533 -33.59 -22.56 8.82
CA GLU A 533 -32.22 -23.07 8.94
C GLU A 533 -31.23 -21.94 8.70
N GLY A 534 -30.13 -21.94 9.45
CA GLY A 534 -29.10 -20.92 9.30
C GLY A 534 -27.78 -21.30 9.95
N THR A 535 -26.82 -20.40 9.81
CA THR A 535 -25.57 -20.39 10.59
C THR A 535 -25.69 -19.35 11.69
N ALA A 536 -24.87 -19.48 12.72
CA ALA A 536 -24.48 -18.37 13.56
C ALA A 536 -22.95 -18.40 13.66
N ASP A 537 -22.35 -17.22 13.75
CA ASP A 537 -20.91 -17.04 13.84
C ASP A 537 -20.63 -15.93 14.85
N ASP A 538 -19.45 -15.96 15.46
CA ASP A 538 -19.09 -15.07 16.56
C ASP A 538 -17.61 -14.70 16.45
N CYS A 539 -17.27 -13.41 16.51
CA CYS A 539 -15.92 -12.94 16.19
C CYS A 539 -14.98 -12.94 17.40
N ASP A 540 -15.52 -12.78 18.60
CA ASP A 540 -14.81 -12.73 19.87
C ASP A 540 -15.17 -13.86 20.87
N GLY A 541 -16.30 -14.56 20.68
CA GLY A 541 -16.81 -15.60 21.57
C GLY A 541 -17.20 -16.95 20.92
N ASP A 542 -17.96 -17.76 21.67
CA ASP A 542 -18.56 -19.04 21.26
C ASP A 542 -20.10 -18.89 21.25
N VAL A 543 -20.79 -19.06 20.12
CA VAL A 543 -22.28 -18.99 20.10
C VAL A 543 -22.88 -20.08 21.01
N VAL A 544 -23.53 -19.70 22.10
CA VAL A 544 -24.19 -20.63 23.03
C VAL A 544 -25.62 -20.95 22.62
N LYS A 545 -26.36 -20.00 22.03
CA LYS A 545 -27.80 -20.15 21.77
C LYS A 545 -28.27 -19.25 20.62
N VAL A 546 -28.98 -19.83 19.66
CA VAL A 546 -29.73 -19.09 18.63
C VAL A 546 -31.25 -19.19 18.89
N GLU A 547 -31.94 -18.06 18.80
CA GLU A 547 -33.39 -17.94 18.84
C GLU A 547 -33.93 -17.45 17.48
N VAL A 548 -35.13 -17.88 17.10
CA VAL A 548 -35.84 -17.43 15.88
C VAL A 548 -37.17 -16.76 16.22
N TRP A 549 -37.53 -15.73 15.46
CA TRP A 549 -38.77 -14.98 15.53
C TRP A 549 -39.55 -15.08 14.21
N PHE A 550 -40.86 -15.30 14.32
CA PHE A 550 -41.80 -15.35 13.19
C PHE A 550 -43.13 -14.64 13.50
N GLY A 551 -43.11 -13.63 14.38
CA GLY A 551 -44.25 -12.76 14.70
C GLY A 551 -44.91 -12.99 16.05
N GLU A 552 -44.77 -14.17 16.67
CA GLU A 552 -45.47 -14.55 17.92
C GLU A 552 -44.54 -14.81 19.13
N GLY A 553 -43.29 -14.34 19.07
CA GLY A 553 -42.30 -14.56 20.13
C GLY A 553 -40.96 -15.03 19.58
N TRP A 554 -39.97 -15.10 20.47
CA TRP A 554 -38.69 -15.73 20.21
C TRP A 554 -38.72 -17.20 20.67
N TYR A 555 -38.17 -18.09 19.86
CA TYR A 555 -38.16 -19.53 20.10
C TYR A 555 -36.74 -20.08 19.95
N ASN A 556 -36.28 -20.85 20.95
CA ASN A 556 -34.98 -21.52 20.88
C ASN A 556 -34.95 -22.49 19.69
N THR A 557 -33.88 -22.41 18.90
CA THR A 557 -33.56 -23.34 17.82
C THR A 557 -32.85 -24.59 18.36
N THR A 558 -32.58 -25.59 17.51
CA THR A 558 -31.54 -26.59 17.80
C THR A 558 -30.24 -26.16 17.12
N TRP A 559 -29.28 -25.69 17.91
CA TRP A 559 -27.92 -25.31 17.51
C TRP A 559 -26.95 -26.48 17.72
N ASP A 560 -26.00 -26.69 16.80
CA ASP A 560 -25.03 -27.80 16.85
C ASP A 560 -23.55 -27.37 16.90
N GLY A 561 -23.26 -26.06 16.90
CA GLY A 561 -21.91 -25.50 16.83
C GLY A 561 -21.49 -25.04 15.43
N SER A 562 -22.34 -25.18 14.41
CA SER A 562 -22.16 -24.52 13.10
C SER A 562 -23.48 -24.19 12.41
N PHE A 563 -24.52 -24.99 12.63
CA PHE A 563 -25.85 -24.80 12.07
C PHE A 563 -26.93 -24.80 13.15
N TRP A 564 -27.96 -23.98 12.93
CA TRP A 564 -29.19 -24.03 13.71
C TRP A 564 -30.38 -24.35 12.81
N ASN A 565 -31.40 -24.99 13.38
CA ASN A 565 -32.70 -25.14 12.72
C ASN A 565 -33.89 -25.03 13.68
N TYR A 566 -35.06 -24.76 13.11
CA TYR A 566 -36.35 -24.73 13.79
C TYR A 566 -37.46 -25.12 12.81
N THR A 567 -38.40 -25.99 13.21
CA THR A 567 -39.58 -26.33 12.39
C THR A 567 -40.80 -25.53 12.83
N TRP A 568 -41.29 -24.65 11.95
CA TRP A 568 -42.49 -23.84 12.13
C TRP A 568 -43.63 -24.30 11.21
N THR A 569 -44.85 -23.81 11.41
CA THR A 569 -45.99 -23.99 10.49
C THR A 569 -46.82 -22.71 10.48
N PRO A 570 -46.94 -22.00 9.34
CA PRO A 570 -47.78 -20.81 9.24
C PRO A 570 -49.27 -21.13 9.37
N ASN A 571 -50.01 -20.24 10.02
CA ASN A 571 -51.46 -20.37 10.25
C ASN A 571 -52.31 -19.40 9.39
N GLU A 572 -51.72 -18.29 8.92
CA GLU A 572 -52.39 -17.24 8.15
C GLU A 572 -51.68 -16.92 6.83
N THR A 573 -52.43 -16.59 5.78
CA THR A 573 -51.86 -16.08 4.52
C THR A 573 -51.39 -14.66 4.78
N ASN A 574 -50.08 -14.48 4.89
CA ASN A 574 -49.48 -13.23 5.35
C ASN A 574 -48.00 -13.15 4.96
N LYS A 575 -47.47 -11.93 4.94
CA LYS A 575 -46.03 -11.65 4.95
C LYS A 575 -45.50 -11.82 6.37
N TYR A 576 -44.56 -12.73 6.53
CA TYR A 576 -43.81 -12.90 7.77
C TYR A 576 -42.40 -12.35 7.59
N VAL A 577 -41.91 -11.64 8.61
CA VAL A 577 -40.50 -11.26 8.70
C VAL A 577 -39.85 -12.23 9.68
N LEU A 578 -38.97 -13.09 9.16
CA LEU A 578 -38.20 -14.02 9.98
C LEU A 578 -36.92 -13.32 10.46
N ASN A 579 -36.78 -13.16 11.76
CA ASN A 579 -35.52 -12.71 12.35
C ASN A 579 -34.89 -13.89 13.11
N SER A 580 -33.59 -14.02 13.01
CA SER A 580 -32.76 -14.77 13.97
C SER A 580 -32.16 -13.80 14.98
N LYS A 581 -31.66 -14.33 16.09
CA LYS A 581 -30.68 -13.68 16.96
C LYS A 581 -29.79 -14.75 17.59
N ALA A 582 -28.48 -14.55 17.58
CA ALA A 582 -27.54 -15.33 18.39
C ALA A 582 -27.38 -14.77 19.81
N THR A 583 -26.68 -15.52 20.65
CA THR A 583 -26.18 -15.18 21.97
C THR A 583 -24.94 -16.05 22.19
N ASP A 584 -23.87 -15.40 22.57
CA ASP A 584 -22.50 -15.84 22.84
C ASP A 584 -22.37 -16.51 24.23
N ASP A 585 -21.13 -16.71 24.69
CA ASP A 585 -20.82 -17.19 26.05
C ASP A 585 -20.64 -16.08 27.10
N GLU A 586 -20.44 -14.81 26.72
CA GLU A 586 -20.45 -13.68 27.67
C GLU A 586 -21.87 -13.19 28.05
N GLY A 587 -22.86 -13.41 27.19
CA GLY A 587 -24.28 -13.08 27.37
C GLY A 587 -24.80 -11.90 26.52
N VAL A 588 -24.02 -11.42 25.57
CA VAL A 588 -24.40 -10.46 24.52
C VAL A 588 -25.43 -11.09 23.57
N VAL A 589 -26.28 -10.27 22.97
CA VAL A 589 -27.36 -10.73 22.08
C VAL A 589 -27.31 -9.94 20.80
N GLU A 590 -27.39 -10.64 19.65
CA GLU A 590 -27.38 -10.06 18.31
C GLU A 590 -28.22 -8.78 18.20
N VAL A 591 -27.64 -7.72 17.63
CA VAL A 591 -28.39 -6.55 17.17
C VAL A 591 -29.18 -6.96 15.92
N ILE A 592 -30.39 -7.48 16.18
CA ILE A 592 -31.30 -8.11 15.20
C ILE A 592 -31.34 -7.34 13.87
N GLY A 593 -30.72 -7.91 12.83
CA GLY A 593 -30.66 -7.33 11.50
C GLY A 593 -31.96 -7.43 10.71
N GLU A 594 -31.93 -7.01 9.44
CA GLU A 594 -33.08 -7.12 8.53
C GLU A 594 -33.51 -8.59 8.34
N GLY A 595 -34.71 -8.91 8.81
CA GLY A 595 -35.26 -10.27 8.77
C GLY A 595 -35.65 -10.70 7.36
N LYS A 596 -35.55 -12.00 7.07
CA LYS A 596 -35.97 -12.56 5.78
C LYS A 596 -37.48 -12.44 5.65
N VAL A 597 -37.92 -11.60 4.71
CA VAL A 597 -39.31 -11.50 4.30
C VAL A 597 -39.70 -12.79 3.60
N ILE A 598 -40.76 -13.46 4.04
CA ILE A 598 -41.36 -14.62 3.36
C ILE A 598 -42.88 -14.51 3.33
N PHE A 599 -43.49 -15.33 2.50
CA PHE A 599 -44.94 -15.36 2.31
C PHE A 599 -45.48 -16.76 2.57
N ALA A 600 -46.36 -16.88 3.56
CA ALA A 600 -47.22 -18.06 3.67
C ALA A 600 -48.48 -17.80 2.84
N ILE A 601 -48.89 -18.78 2.02
CA ILE A 601 -50.07 -18.68 1.16
C ILE A 601 -50.94 -19.94 1.23
N ASN A 602 -52.20 -19.80 0.81
CA ASN A 602 -53.23 -20.86 0.85
C ASN A 602 -53.51 -21.37 2.28
N CYS A 603 -53.40 -20.50 3.29
CA CYS A 603 -53.77 -20.78 4.68
C CYS A 603 -55.30 -20.75 4.89
N THR A 604 -55.72 -21.19 6.07
CA THR A 604 -57.12 -21.06 6.53
C THR A 604 -57.44 -19.70 7.17
N GLY A 605 -56.43 -18.94 7.61
CA GLY A 605 -56.54 -17.55 8.07
C GLY A 605 -55.80 -16.57 7.15
N GLY A 606 -55.70 -15.31 7.58
CA GLY A 606 -55.03 -14.24 6.83
C GLY A 606 -55.74 -13.78 5.55
N ASP A 607 -55.05 -12.94 4.78
CA ASP A 607 -55.59 -12.32 3.57
C ASP A 607 -55.29 -13.14 2.32
N ASN A 608 -56.35 -13.61 1.68
CA ASN A 608 -56.30 -14.43 0.47
C ASN A 608 -56.89 -13.69 -0.75
N THR A 609 -56.95 -12.35 -0.73
CA THR A 609 -57.44 -11.52 -1.83
C THR A 609 -56.29 -10.88 -2.63
N PRO A 610 -56.14 -11.15 -3.94
CA PRO A 610 -55.03 -10.59 -4.71
C PRO A 610 -55.17 -9.09 -5.05
N PRO A 611 -54.03 -8.37 -5.21
CA PRO A 611 -54.01 -6.94 -5.54
C PRO A 611 -54.58 -6.65 -6.93
N THR A 612 -55.04 -5.40 -7.14
CA THR A 612 -55.54 -4.97 -8.45
C THR A 612 -54.45 -4.89 -9.52
N ILE A 613 -54.87 -4.90 -10.79
CA ILE A 613 -53.96 -4.96 -11.95
C ILE A 613 -53.26 -3.61 -12.17
N PRO A 614 -51.90 -3.55 -12.23
CA PRO A 614 -51.17 -2.34 -12.56
C PRO A 614 -51.50 -1.81 -13.96
N SER A 615 -51.61 -0.50 -14.13
CA SER A 615 -51.85 0.14 -15.43
C SER A 615 -50.57 0.77 -15.98
N LEU A 616 -50.19 0.41 -17.21
CA LEU A 616 -48.90 0.79 -17.80
C LEU A 616 -48.89 2.25 -18.29
N LEU A 617 -47.70 2.88 -18.29
CA LEU A 617 -47.50 4.28 -18.70
C LEU A 617 -46.47 4.41 -19.83
N ASN A 618 -45.28 3.82 -19.69
CA ASN A 618 -44.15 4.01 -20.61
C ASN A 618 -43.31 2.72 -20.72
N PRO A 619 -42.71 2.38 -21.89
CA PRO A 619 -42.94 2.97 -23.21
C PRO A 619 -44.39 2.78 -23.67
N PRO A 620 -45.01 3.76 -24.38
CA PRO A 620 -46.40 3.63 -24.84
C PRO A 620 -46.59 2.44 -25.78
N ASN A 621 -47.76 1.78 -25.71
CA ASN A 621 -48.05 0.61 -26.52
C ASN A 621 -47.93 0.91 -28.03
N GLY A 622 -47.08 0.16 -28.74
CA GLY A 622 -46.78 0.34 -30.15
C GLY A 622 -45.68 1.36 -30.47
N ALA A 623 -45.01 1.95 -29.47
CA ALA A 623 -43.93 2.93 -29.68
C ALA A 623 -42.75 2.33 -30.47
N THR A 624 -42.05 3.16 -31.26
CA THR A 624 -40.92 2.75 -32.11
C THR A 624 -39.77 3.75 -32.01
N GLY A 625 -38.53 3.28 -32.14
CA GLY A 625 -37.33 4.11 -31.93
C GLY A 625 -37.06 4.39 -30.44
N VAL A 626 -37.51 3.49 -29.56
CA VAL A 626 -37.25 3.56 -28.12
C VAL A 626 -35.79 3.25 -27.84
N SER A 627 -35.20 3.86 -26.80
CA SER A 627 -33.85 3.53 -26.34
C SER A 627 -33.70 2.02 -26.08
N LYS A 628 -32.49 1.47 -26.32
CA LYS A 628 -32.10 0.11 -25.88
C LYS A 628 -32.16 -0.06 -24.37
N ASN A 629 -32.06 1.04 -23.63
CA ASN A 629 -32.21 1.08 -22.17
C ASN A 629 -33.50 1.84 -21.83
N PRO A 630 -34.70 1.27 -22.09
CA PRO A 630 -35.96 1.94 -21.81
C PRO A 630 -36.22 1.99 -20.29
N THR A 631 -36.79 3.11 -19.83
CA THR A 631 -37.44 3.19 -18.53
C THR A 631 -38.90 2.79 -18.68
N PHE A 632 -39.22 1.59 -18.24
CA PHE A 632 -40.60 1.13 -18.05
C PHE A 632 -41.24 1.86 -16.88
N ALA A 633 -42.53 2.20 -16.96
CA ALA A 633 -43.26 2.85 -15.87
C ALA A 633 -44.76 2.46 -15.88
N TRP A 634 -45.39 2.47 -14.71
CA TRP A 634 -46.80 2.12 -14.48
C TRP A 634 -47.42 2.97 -13.37
N ASN A 635 -48.74 2.97 -13.22
CA ASN A 635 -49.41 3.47 -12.03
C ASN A 635 -49.52 2.35 -10.99
N ALA A 636 -49.59 2.73 -9.71
CA ALA A 636 -49.73 1.79 -8.61
C ALA A 636 -50.95 0.87 -8.75
N ALA A 637 -50.78 -0.37 -8.31
CA ALA A 637 -51.89 -1.24 -7.93
C ALA A 637 -52.44 -0.83 -6.55
N SER A 638 -53.60 -1.36 -6.20
CA SER A 638 -54.25 -1.15 -4.90
C SER A 638 -54.59 -2.49 -4.26
N ASP A 639 -54.38 -2.59 -2.95
CA ASP A 639 -54.82 -3.72 -2.14
C ASP A 639 -55.21 -3.25 -0.73
N ALA A 640 -56.00 -4.06 0.00
CA ALA A 640 -56.41 -3.78 1.37
C ALA A 640 -55.24 -3.75 2.37
N ASN A 641 -54.24 -4.61 2.18
CA ASN A 641 -53.00 -4.67 2.95
C ASN A 641 -51.85 -3.91 2.24
N GLY A 642 -52.12 -3.32 1.08
CA GLY A 642 -51.16 -2.56 0.28
C GLY A 642 -50.22 -3.45 -0.54
N ILE A 643 -49.46 -2.80 -1.43
CA ILE A 643 -48.55 -3.48 -2.35
C ILE A 643 -47.19 -3.65 -1.70
N TYR A 644 -46.61 -4.84 -1.81
CA TYR A 644 -45.23 -5.13 -1.38
C TYR A 644 -44.22 -4.86 -2.50
N ARG A 645 -44.54 -5.27 -3.74
CA ARG A 645 -43.71 -5.02 -4.93
C ARG A 645 -44.46 -5.27 -6.23
N TYR A 646 -43.82 -4.91 -7.32
CA TYR A 646 -44.17 -5.25 -8.69
C TYR A 646 -43.17 -6.24 -9.28
N ARG A 647 -43.64 -7.10 -10.19
CA ARG A 647 -42.80 -7.89 -11.10
C ARG A 647 -43.06 -7.44 -12.53
N ILE A 648 -42.01 -7.10 -13.26
CA ILE A 648 -42.04 -6.74 -14.67
C ILE A 648 -41.35 -7.84 -15.50
N GLN A 649 -42.01 -8.25 -16.59
CA GLN A 649 -41.43 -9.12 -17.59
C GLN A 649 -41.36 -8.41 -18.94
N VAL A 650 -40.25 -8.64 -19.66
CA VAL A 650 -40.02 -8.22 -21.04
C VAL A 650 -39.59 -9.44 -21.86
N ASP A 651 -40.20 -9.64 -23.02
CA ASP A 651 -39.96 -10.75 -23.97
C ASP A 651 -39.67 -10.17 -25.36
N ASP A 652 -38.77 -10.79 -26.14
CA ASP A 652 -38.36 -10.30 -27.47
C ASP A 652 -38.91 -11.14 -28.65
N THR A 653 -39.81 -12.09 -28.37
CA THR A 653 -40.42 -13.05 -29.31
C THR A 653 -41.95 -12.95 -29.43
N SER A 654 -42.68 -12.84 -28.31
CA SER A 654 -44.15 -12.92 -28.33
C SER A 654 -44.83 -12.41 -27.05
N SER A 655 -46.13 -12.12 -27.17
CA SER A 655 -47.01 -11.84 -26.01
C SER A 655 -47.30 -13.06 -25.12
N ALA A 656 -46.73 -14.24 -25.41
CA ALA A 656 -46.87 -15.44 -24.59
C ALA A 656 -45.78 -15.57 -23.52
N PHE A 657 -44.74 -14.71 -23.53
CA PHE A 657 -43.63 -14.71 -22.56
C PHE A 657 -42.84 -16.03 -22.57
N THR A 658 -42.38 -16.38 -23.76
CA THR A 658 -41.67 -17.61 -24.14
C THR A 658 -40.14 -17.48 -24.17
N ASN A 659 -39.61 -16.26 -24.32
CA ASN A 659 -38.19 -15.91 -24.29
C ASN A 659 -38.03 -14.57 -23.56
N ILE A 660 -38.06 -14.65 -22.23
CA ILE A 660 -38.00 -13.48 -21.35
C ILE A 660 -36.57 -12.92 -21.35
N VAL A 661 -36.40 -11.69 -21.85
CA VAL A 661 -35.13 -10.95 -21.89
C VAL A 661 -34.91 -10.06 -20.67
N SER A 662 -35.95 -9.83 -19.86
CA SER A 662 -35.86 -9.22 -18.54
C SER A 662 -36.98 -9.74 -17.67
N ASP A 663 -36.66 -10.28 -16.50
CA ASP A 663 -37.60 -10.61 -15.43
C ASP A 663 -37.08 -9.93 -14.17
N ALA A 664 -37.75 -8.87 -13.74
CA ALA A 664 -37.26 -7.98 -12.69
C ALA A 664 -38.37 -7.62 -11.69
N TYR A 665 -37.96 -7.19 -10.51
CA TYR A 665 -38.84 -6.73 -9.45
C TYR A 665 -38.56 -5.26 -9.13
N SER A 666 -39.56 -4.57 -8.60
CA SER A 666 -39.42 -3.22 -8.05
C SER A 666 -40.32 -3.09 -6.82
N TRP A 667 -39.77 -2.64 -5.71
CA TRP A 667 -40.46 -2.60 -4.42
C TRP A 667 -41.21 -1.26 -4.26
N ASP A 668 -40.49 -0.14 -4.14
CA ASP A 668 -41.11 1.19 -3.88
C ASP A 668 -41.25 2.12 -5.09
N ILE A 669 -40.56 1.84 -6.21
CA ILE A 669 -40.56 2.72 -7.39
C ILE A 669 -41.45 2.16 -8.52
N LEU A 670 -42.34 3.01 -9.06
CA LEU A 670 -43.27 2.65 -10.14
C LEU A 670 -42.63 2.65 -11.54
N TYR A 671 -41.33 2.38 -11.61
CA TYR A 671 -40.55 2.29 -12.84
C TYR A 671 -39.44 1.24 -12.75
N TYR A 672 -38.94 0.81 -13.92
CA TYR A 672 -37.79 -0.09 -14.06
C TYR A 672 -36.98 0.29 -15.30
N GLN A 673 -35.67 0.50 -15.18
CA GLN A 673 -34.80 0.78 -16.32
C GLN A 673 -34.09 -0.50 -16.77
N ALA A 674 -34.38 -0.97 -17.98
CA ALA A 674 -33.73 -2.16 -18.53
C ALA A 674 -32.31 -1.87 -19.02
N LYS A 675 -31.41 -2.84 -18.85
CA LYS A 675 -30.03 -2.79 -19.35
C LYS A 675 -29.95 -3.44 -20.76
N ALA A 676 -29.62 -2.66 -21.78
CA ALA A 676 -29.16 -3.08 -23.10
C ALA A 676 -30.02 -4.13 -23.86
N LEU A 677 -31.30 -3.83 -24.10
CA LEU A 677 -32.16 -4.63 -24.97
C LEU A 677 -31.65 -4.66 -26.43
N GLN A 678 -31.96 -5.74 -27.15
CA GLN A 678 -31.63 -5.88 -28.57
C GLN A 678 -32.21 -4.73 -29.41
N ASN A 679 -31.38 -4.21 -30.32
CA ASN A 679 -31.67 -3.07 -31.21
C ASN A 679 -32.63 -3.44 -32.36
N ASN A 680 -33.43 -2.49 -32.84
CA ASN A 680 -34.30 -2.66 -34.01
C ASN A 680 -35.29 -3.85 -33.89
N ARG A 681 -35.62 -4.27 -32.65
CA ARG A 681 -36.41 -5.48 -32.36
C ARG A 681 -37.68 -5.13 -31.58
N TRP A 682 -38.75 -5.89 -31.81
CA TRP A 682 -39.99 -5.78 -31.05
C TRP A 682 -39.84 -6.47 -29.70
N HIS A 683 -40.36 -5.81 -28.66
CA HIS A 683 -40.40 -6.29 -27.29
C HIS A 683 -41.83 -6.21 -26.76
N TRP A 684 -42.26 -7.23 -26.03
CA TRP A 684 -43.54 -7.34 -25.33
C TRP A 684 -43.27 -7.21 -23.84
N TRP A 685 -44.08 -6.45 -23.11
CA TRP A 685 -43.90 -6.29 -21.67
C TRP A 685 -45.21 -6.23 -20.89
N ARG A 686 -45.12 -6.62 -19.61
CA ARG A 686 -46.23 -6.68 -18.67
C ARG A 686 -45.75 -6.52 -17.23
N VAL A 687 -46.62 -6.03 -16.36
CA VAL A 687 -46.36 -5.85 -14.92
C VAL A 687 -47.48 -6.49 -14.11
N LYS A 688 -47.16 -7.12 -12.98
CA LYS A 688 -48.15 -7.50 -11.94
C LYS A 688 -47.67 -7.07 -10.56
N ALA A 689 -48.60 -6.90 -9.63
CA ALA A 689 -48.31 -6.58 -8.23
C ALA A 689 -48.35 -7.85 -7.34
N GLN A 690 -47.58 -7.82 -6.26
CA GLN A 690 -47.73 -8.68 -5.08
C GLN A 690 -48.17 -7.81 -3.91
N ASP A 691 -49.19 -8.23 -3.17
CA ASP A 691 -49.62 -7.55 -1.94
C ASP A 691 -48.68 -7.84 -0.75
N ASN A 692 -48.95 -7.21 0.40
CA ASN A 692 -48.27 -7.48 1.67
C ASN A 692 -48.75 -8.75 2.39
N ALA A 693 -49.59 -9.60 1.79
CA ALA A 693 -49.90 -10.95 2.28
C ALA A 693 -49.18 -12.04 1.46
N GLY A 694 -48.66 -11.70 0.28
CA GLY A 694 -47.94 -12.56 -0.65
C GLY A 694 -48.72 -12.97 -1.89
N ASN A 695 -50.01 -12.62 -2.02
CA ASN A 695 -50.79 -12.99 -3.19
C ASN A 695 -50.34 -12.17 -4.41
N TRP A 696 -50.30 -12.82 -5.56
CA TRP A 696 -49.98 -12.16 -6.83
C TRP A 696 -51.26 -11.81 -7.59
N GLY A 697 -51.41 -10.53 -7.91
CA GLY A 697 -52.47 -10.06 -8.79
C GLY A 697 -52.24 -10.52 -10.24
N ASP A 698 -53.28 -10.36 -11.06
CA ASP A 698 -53.22 -10.63 -12.48
C ASP A 698 -52.20 -9.73 -13.21
N TRP A 699 -51.67 -10.22 -14.32
CA TRP A 699 -50.81 -9.44 -15.20
C TRP A 699 -51.57 -8.31 -15.89
N SER A 700 -50.92 -7.16 -16.03
CA SER A 700 -51.36 -6.07 -16.88
C SER A 700 -51.62 -6.54 -18.32
N THR A 701 -52.43 -5.78 -19.05
CA THR A 701 -52.49 -5.91 -20.51
C THR A 701 -51.08 -5.83 -21.09
N VAL A 702 -50.72 -6.78 -21.96
CA VAL A 702 -49.40 -6.80 -22.59
C VAL A 702 -49.27 -5.59 -23.51
N TRP A 703 -48.23 -4.78 -23.28
CA TRP A 703 -47.86 -3.68 -24.16
C TRP A 703 -46.65 -4.06 -25.01
N THR A 704 -46.46 -3.34 -26.11
CA THR A 704 -45.39 -3.58 -27.08
C THR A 704 -44.62 -2.32 -27.36
N PHE A 705 -43.35 -2.44 -27.73
CA PHE A 705 -42.56 -1.35 -28.29
C PHE A 705 -41.42 -1.90 -29.14
N LYS A 706 -40.75 -1.02 -29.88
CA LYS A 706 -39.63 -1.36 -30.73
C LYS A 706 -38.42 -0.43 -30.50
N THR A 707 -37.26 -1.04 -30.33
CA THR A 707 -35.94 -0.41 -30.37
C THR A 707 -35.45 -0.15 -31.80
#